data_AF-A0A9W6U415-F1
#
_entry.id   AF-A0A9W6U415-F1
#
_cell.length_a   1.000
_cell.length_b   1.000
_cell.length_c   1.000
_cell.angle_alpha   90.00
_cell.angle_beta   90.00
_cell.angle_gamma   90.00
#
_symmetry.space_group_name_H-M   'P 1'
#
loop_
_entity.id
_entity.type
_entity.pdbx_description
1 polymer ?
#
loop_
_entity_poly.entity_id
_entity_poly.type
_entity_poly.pdbx_seq_one_letter_code
_entity_poly.pdbx_strand_id
1 'polypeptide(L)'
;MQHAYPWDELKPLSCSGRRWDRRERGDLDDVLGGFSLTLVDSLDMLAVLGDRDEFARAVKLVASSVSFDRDVTVSVFESTIRVIGGLVSAHMLASPKYFGMMDDDEYHGELLELAKDLGQRLLPAFDTPTGIPVHRVNLQRGVLPQDRAAKQTCPAAAGSLLVEMAYLSRLSGDERFETRAKEAVVAIWDRRSDIDLLGSSIDVGSGKWVHSHGGIGAGLDSFFEYLLKYHLISGDSQWLAMFNASYRAVETHVNHDDEYIEVDMNGGRNQVRARRVSALQAFWPGLQVLAGDVSAAIRTHEHMFPLWDEFGAMPELLDLAPRGTSKPGNRGTVISWARTSPLRPELIESTYHLYQATRDHKYLKMGRQMLQDIRRVSEVPCGYAAVGDIHTLDIEDRMDSYFLSETAKYLYLLFSDEPDVIVPAPPARKLARRGNSSAPTNGSCATTLPDRSHQPKPLQDCKKRTSGVNVISTLEGTSYLTKTRKPLKSSDIVFSTEGHILMLDSNLFRQTNQRAPPVSPKCENGKLQVRKRNVELAAARQVQTTPPVIPVGLAVRLGDVHVMTLVASPAIFGLQVTTPAAVEAPLLLFTPDIGVACGPIDSDRVRGKIVMVARGTCTFAEKALRLQSAGAAGVVVINSKAAYSKYPNRKYSLADDARGLGQYVTIPTVLVAREDATHLHRHASLKRLLSEDDDDVEGTQGDGSDELIGSLSPWLY
;
A
#
# COMPACT_ATOMS: atom_id res chain seq x y z
N MET A 1 13.82 -17.91 -16.51
CA MET A 1 13.52 -19.24 -17.11
C MET A 1 14.73 -19.88 -17.79
N GLN A 2 15.29 -19.34 -18.89
CA GLN A 2 16.32 -20.01 -19.69
C GLN A 2 17.63 -20.36 -18.94
N HIS A 3 18.12 -19.46 -18.07
CA HIS A 3 19.48 -19.53 -17.53
C HIS A 3 19.56 -19.99 -16.06
N ALA A 4 18.49 -19.76 -15.29
CA ALA A 4 18.50 -19.98 -13.84
C ALA A 4 17.52 -21.02 -13.36
N TYR A 5 16.37 -21.24 -14.03
CA TYR A 5 15.40 -22.24 -13.56
C TYR A 5 16.02 -23.65 -13.58
N PRO A 6 15.84 -24.50 -12.55
CA PRO A 6 14.96 -24.33 -11.38
C PRO A 6 15.63 -23.73 -10.13
N TRP A 7 16.83 -23.16 -10.26
CA TRP A 7 17.54 -22.51 -9.17
C TRP A 7 16.83 -21.25 -8.69
N ASP A 8 17.20 -20.79 -7.49
CA ASP A 8 16.45 -19.79 -6.76
C ASP A 8 16.53 -18.41 -7.40
N GLU A 9 17.71 -18.01 -7.89
CA GLU A 9 17.93 -16.69 -8.50
C GLU A 9 18.85 -16.75 -9.70
N LEU A 10 18.86 -15.69 -10.49
CA LEU A 10 19.75 -15.52 -11.63
C LEU A 10 21.05 -14.83 -11.21
N LYS A 11 22.16 -15.36 -11.72
CA LYS A 11 23.45 -14.68 -11.83
C LYS A 11 23.56 -14.12 -13.27
N PRO A 12 23.24 -12.82 -13.47
CA PRO A 12 22.93 -12.28 -14.78
C PRO A 12 24.16 -12.00 -15.66
N LEU A 13 25.37 -11.88 -15.08
CA LEU A 13 26.62 -11.72 -15.83
C LEU A 13 27.15 -13.07 -16.31
N SER A 14 27.07 -14.10 -15.47
CA SER A 14 27.49 -15.46 -15.83
C SER A 14 26.39 -16.26 -16.53
N CYS A 15 25.18 -15.72 -16.65
CA CYS A 15 24.00 -16.39 -17.21
C CYS A 15 23.77 -17.78 -16.57
N SER A 16 23.88 -17.84 -15.25
CA SER A 16 23.78 -19.08 -14.47
C SER A 16 22.81 -18.93 -13.30
N GLY A 17 22.42 -20.03 -12.67
CA GLY A 17 21.57 -20.00 -11.47
C GLY A 17 22.37 -19.89 -10.18
N ARG A 18 21.90 -19.07 -9.24
CA ARG A 18 22.36 -19.04 -7.85
C ARG A 18 21.62 -20.10 -7.04
N ARG A 19 22.37 -20.92 -6.31
CA ARG A 19 21.88 -22.20 -5.77
C ARG A 19 22.00 -22.27 -4.26
N TRP A 20 20.95 -22.76 -3.59
CA TRP A 20 20.94 -23.02 -2.15
C TRP A 20 22.05 -23.98 -1.67
N ASP A 21 22.50 -24.92 -2.51
CA ASP A 21 23.54 -25.90 -2.17
C ASP A 21 24.96 -25.37 -2.40
N ARG A 22 25.10 -24.11 -2.82
CA ARG A 22 26.37 -23.39 -2.95
C ARG A 22 26.24 -22.03 -2.26
N ARG A 23 26.42 -22.04 -0.94
CA ARG A 23 26.39 -20.83 -0.10
C ARG A 23 27.61 -19.96 -0.41
N GLU A 24 27.45 -18.97 -1.28
CA GLU A 24 28.52 -18.06 -1.73
C GLU A 24 28.60 -16.80 -0.84
N ARG A 25 27.49 -16.35 -0.22
CA ARG A 25 27.45 -15.12 0.60
C ARG A 25 27.13 -15.36 2.08
N GLY A 26 27.39 -16.56 2.58
CA GLY A 26 27.16 -16.91 3.99
C GLY A 26 25.67 -16.88 4.36
N ASP A 27 25.33 -16.24 5.49
CA ASP A 27 23.94 -16.19 5.98
C ASP A 27 23.02 -15.35 5.08
N LEU A 28 23.55 -14.46 4.23
CA LEU A 28 22.76 -13.77 3.19
C LEU A 28 22.16 -14.73 2.14
N ASP A 29 22.66 -15.96 2.09
CA ASP A 29 22.10 -17.00 1.23
C ASP A 29 20.93 -17.72 1.89
N ASP A 30 20.57 -17.46 3.15
CA ASP A 30 19.47 -18.15 3.84
C ASP A 30 18.08 -17.92 3.23
N VAL A 31 17.97 -16.93 2.35
CA VAL A 31 16.82 -16.72 1.44
C VAL A 31 16.67 -17.88 0.43
N LEU A 32 17.75 -18.59 0.11
CA LEU A 32 17.80 -19.68 -0.86
C LEU A 32 17.47 -21.01 -0.16
N GLY A 33 16.35 -21.63 -0.53
CA GLY A 33 15.95 -22.95 -0.05
C GLY A 33 15.82 -24.01 -1.15
N GLY A 34 16.10 -23.68 -2.41
CA GLY A 34 15.90 -24.58 -3.54
C GLY A 34 14.44 -24.77 -3.92
N PHE A 35 13.64 -23.72 -3.74
CA PHE A 35 12.20 -23.68 -4.05
C PHE A 35 11.89 -22.79 -5.26
N SER A 36 12.90 -22.57 -6.12
CA SER A 36 12.78 -21.71 -7.31
C SER A 36 12.32 -20.30 -6.93
N LEU A 37 12.98 -19.69 -5.93
CA LEU A 37 12.60 -18.44 -5.29
C LEU A 37 12.04 -17.38 -6.27
N THR A 38 12.82 -16.97 -7.28
CA THR A 38 12.42 -15.94 -8.25
C THR A 38 11.14 -16.30 -9.00
N LEU A 39 10.93 -17.57 -9.32
CA LEU A 39 9.71 -18.03 -9.99
C LEU A 39 8.49 -17.89 -9.06
N VAL A 40 8.62 -18.32 -7.79
CA VAL A 40 7.53 -18.22 -6.80
C VAL A 40 7.20 -16.75 -6.50
N ASP A 41 8.24 -15.95 -6.26
CA ASP A 41 8.15 -14.55 -5.86
C ASP A 41 7.51 -13.68 -6.98
N SER A 42 7.77 -14.00 -8.26
CA SER A 42 7.24 -13.22 -9.39
C SER A 42 5.91 -13.72 -9.96
N LEU A 43 5.25 -14.72 -9.35
CA LEU A 43 3.98 -15.27 -9.89
C LEU A 43 2.90 -14.20 -10.04
N ASP A 44 2.72 -13.34 -9.05
CA ASP A 44 1.68 -12.32 -9.09
C ASP A 44 2.02 -11.15 -10.01
N MET A 45 3.29 -10.95 -10.35
CA MET A 45 3.68 -10.01 -11.40
C MET A 45 3.15 -10.45 -12.77
N LEU A 46 3.13 -11.75 -13.07
CA LEU A 46 2.51 -12.26 -14.31
C LEU A 46 1.02 -11.94 -14.37
N ALA A 47 0.34 -11.95 -13.22
CA ALA A 47 -1.04 -11.51 -13.12
C ALA A 47 -1.19 -10.01 -13.42
N VAL A 48 -0.34 -9.17 -12.83
CA VAL A 48 -0.31 -7.72 -13.06
C VAL A 48 -0.12 -7.38 -14.55
N LEU A 49 0.72 -8.14 -15.26
CA LEU A 49 0.91 -7.99 -16.71
C LEU A 49 -0.31 -8.39 -17.56
N GLY A 50 -1.30 -9.05 -16.95
CA GLY A 50 -2.48 -9.57 -17.66
C GLY A 50 -2.21 -10.81 -18.52
N ASP A 51 -1.03 -11.43 -18.41
CA ASP A 51 -0.67 -12.63 -19.16
C ASP A 51 -1.21 -13.88 -18.45
N ARG A 52 -2.49 -14.17 -18.70
CA ARG A 52 -3.19 -15.31 -18.11
C ARG A 52 -2.54 -16.65 -18.45
N ASP A 53 -2.07 -16.83 -19.69
CA ASP A 53 -1.56 -18.11 -20.15
C ASP A 53 -0.18 -18.39 -19.53
N GLU A 54 0.68 -17.38 -19.45
CA GLU A 54 1.96 -17.47 -18.76
C GLU A 54 1.77 -17.66 -17.25
N PHE A 55 0.85 -16.91 -16.63
CA PHE A 55 0.51 -17.11 -15.21
C PHE A 55 0.07 -18.55 -14.94
N ALA A 56 -0.88 -19.08 -15.73
CA ALA A 56 -1.37 -20.45 -15.57
C ALA A 56 -0.26 -21.49 -15.78
N ARG A 57 0.65 -21.26 -16.73
CA ARG A 57 1.83 -22.11 -16.96
C ARG A 57 2.76 -22.09 -15.75
N ALA A 58 3.09 -20.92 -15.23
CA ALA A 58 3.99 -20.75 -14.09
C ALA A 58 3.40 -21.36 -12.80
N VAL A 59 2.11 -21.19 -12.54
CA VAL A 59 1.39 -21.83 -11.43
C VAL A 59 1.50 -23.35 -11.51
N LYS A 60 1.20 -23.95 -12.67
CA LYS A 60 1.32 -25.40 -12.88
C LYS A 60 2.75 -25.88 -12.72
N LEU A 61 3.73 -25.09 -13.18
CA LEU A 61 5.14 -25.41 -13.00
C LEU A 61 5.52 -25.47 -11.53
N VAL A 62 5.24 -24.41 -10.76
CA VAL A 62 5.49 -24.33 -9.31
C VAL A 62 4.81 -25.49 -8.56
N ALA A 63 3.54 -25.75 -8.83
CA ALA A 63 2.78 -26.84 -8.21
C ALA A 63 3.41 -28.22 -8.45
N SER A 64 4.09 -28.41 -9.58
CA SER A 64 4.70 -29.69 -9.95
C SER A 64 6.18 -29.84 -9.54
N SER A 65 6.91 -28.73 -9.38
CA SER A 65 8.37 -28.76 -9.24
C SER A 65 8.87 -28.35 -7.86
N VAL A 66 8.13 -27.53 -7.12
CA VAL A 66 8.57 -27.02 -5.81
C VAL A 66 8.31 -28.05 -4.71
N SER A 67 9.29 -28.23 -3.83
CA SER A 67 9.18 -29.06 -2.64
C SER A 67 10.00 -28.47 -1.49
N PHE A 68 9.43 -28.47 -0.29
CA PHE A 68 10.08 -28.04 0.94
C PHE A 68 10.70 -29.18 1.73
N ASP A 69 10.61 -30.42 1.23
CA ASP A 69 11.24 -31.58 1.85
C ASP A 69 12.74 -31.64 1.53
N ARG A 70 13.51 -30.75 2.14
CA ARG A 70 14.95 -30.59 1.87
C ARG A 70 15.71 -30.36 3.18
N ASP A 71 16.88 -30.99 3.32
CA ASP A 71 17.78 -30.72 4.45
C ASP A 71 18.54 -29.40 4.22
N VAL A 72 17.85 -28.29 4.44
CA VAL A 72 18.37 -26.94 4.26
C VAL A 72 17.85 -26.03 5.37
N THR A 73 18.74 -25.22 5.94
CA THR A 73 18.39 -24.15 6.87
C THR A 73 18.03 -22.90 6.07
N VAL A 74 16.89 -22.29 6.38
CA VAL A 74 16.40 -21.08 5.72
C VAL A 74 16.07 -20.01 6.76
N SER A 75 16.00 -18.76 6.30
CA SER A 75 15.48 -17.65 7.10
C SER A 75 13.95 -17.76 7.21
N VAL A 76 13.44 -17.68 8.44
CA VAL A 76 12.00 -17.69 8.72
C VAL A 76 11.32 -16.47 8.13
N PHE A 77 11.97 -15.31 8.22
CA PHE A 77 11.49 -14.05 7.67
C PHE A 77 11.41 -14.11 6.15
N GLU A 78 12.53 -14.36 5.47
CA GLU A 78 12.61 -14.38 4.01
C GLU A 78 11.69 -15.44 3.38
N SER A 79 11.61 -16.64 3.99
CA SER A 79 10.74 -17.70 3.50
C SER A 79 9.26 -17.35 3.66
N THR A 80 8.91 -16.56 4.69
CA THR A 80 7.52 -16.15 4.91
C THR A 80 7.13 -15.09 3.89
N ILE A 81 7.90 -14.00 3.80
CA ILE A 81 7.51 -12.83 3.01
C ILE A 81 7.55 -13.11 1.50
N ARG A 82 8.53 -13.90 1.00
CA ARG A 82 8.68 -14.19 -0.44
C ARG A 82 7.93 -15.44 -0.88
N VAL A 83 8.05 -16.53 -0.12
CA VAL A 83 7.54 -17.84 -0.56
C VAL A 83 6.11 -18.05 -0.11
N ILE A 84 5.81 -17.90 1.20
CA ILE A 84 4.41 -17.97 1.66
C ILE A 84 3.61 -16.81 1.06
N GLY A 85 4.16 -15.59 1.06
CA GLY A 85 3.56 -14.42 0.42
C GLY A 85 3.22 -14.66 -1.07
N GLY A 86 4.20 -15.06 -1.87
CA GLY A 86 4.02 -15.34 -3.30
C GLY A 86 3.02 -16.48 -3.57
N LEU A 87 3.09 -17.58 -2.82
CA LEU A 87 2.16 -18.70 -2.97
C LEU A 87 0.72 -18.34 -2.59
N VAL A 88 0.53 -17.60 -1.50
CA VAL A 88 -0.79 -17.14 -1.04
C VAL A 88 -1.39 -16.13 -2.02
N SER A 89 -0.61 -15.15 -2.46
CA SER A 89 -1.01 -14.16 -3.47
C SER A 89 -1.44 -14.85 -4.77
N ALA A 90 -0.58 -15.73 -5.30
CA ALA A 90 -0.88 -16.48 -6.52
C ALA A 90 -2.06 -17.45 -6.35
N HIS A 91 -2.26 -18.05 -5.18
CA HIS A 91 -3.45 -18.86 -4.89
C HIS A 91 -4.73 -18.04 -5.03
N MET A 92 -4.77 -16.84 -4.43
CA MET A 92 -5.94 -15.96 -4.50
C MET A 92 -6.20 -15.50 -5.95
N LEU A 93 -5.14 -15.20 -6.70
CA LEU A 93 -5.24 -14.82 -8.11
C LEU A 93 -5.71 -15.97 -9.01
N ALA A 94 -5.17 -17.17 -8.81
CA ALA A 94 -5.52 -18.35 -9.60
C ALA A 94 -6.95 -18.85 -9.32
N SER A 95 -7.34 -18.89 -8.05
CA SER A 95 -8.57 -19.55 -7.60
C SER A 95 -9.85 -18.88 -8.11
N PRO A 96 -10.76 -19.63 -8.78
CA PRO A 96 -12.09 -19.16 -9.17
C PRO A 96 -12.97 -18.66 -8.01
N LYS A 97 -12.66 -19.09 -6.78
CA LYS A 97 -13.35 -18.64 -5.56
C LYS A 97 -13.07 -17.17 -5.24
N TYR A 98 -11.88 -16.68 -5.59
CA TYR A 98 -11.43 -15.31 -5.32
C TYR A 98 -11.39 -14.52 -6.63
N PHE A 99 -10.23 -14.28 -7.22
CA PHE A 99 -10.14 -13.49 -8.46
C PHE A 99 -10.40 -14.33 -9.72
N GLY A 100 -9.88 -15.56 -9.77
CA GLY A 100 -10.14 -16.51 -10.84
C GLY A 100 -9.44 -16.16 -12.15
N MET A 101 -8.12 -16.13 -12.18
CA MET A 101 -7.37 -16.15 -13.45
C MET A 101 -7.41 -17.52 -14.11
N MET A 102 -7.46 -18.58 -13.31
CA MET A 102 -7.60 -19.96 -13.79
C MET A 102 -9.05 -20.42 -13.57
N ASP A 103 -9.48 -21.43 -14.31
CA ASP A 103 -10.82 -22.03 -14.15
C ASP A 103 -10.80 -23.22 -13.17
N ASP A 104 -11.98 -23.67 -12.72
CA ASP A 104 -12.13 -24.72 -11.70
C ASP A 104 -11.47 -26.06 -12.09
N ASP A 105 -11.33 -26.32 -13.39
CA ASP A 105 -10.66 -27.50 -13.95
C ASP A 105 -9.14 -27.32 -14.16
N GLU A 106 -8.64 -26.08 -14.02
CA GLU A 106 -7.21 -25.77 -14.22
C GLU A 106 -6.43 -25.63 -12.91
N TYR A 107 -7.10 -25.35 -11.79
CA TYR A 107 -6.48 -25.08 -10.50
C TYR A 107 -7.31 -25.62 -9.33
N HIS A 108 -6.68 -26.38 -8.44
CA HIS A 108 -7.37 -27.08 -7.35
C HIS A 108 -6.84 -26.71 -5.96
N GLY A 109 -6.03 -25.66 -5.84
CA GLY A 109 -5.52 -25.16 -4.56
C GLY A 109 -4.12 -25.64 -4.20
N GLU A 110 -3.37 -26.16 -5.17
CA GLU A 110 -2.03 -26.74 -4.99
C GLU A 110 -1.05 -25.77 -4.33
N LEU A 111 -1.09 -24.48 -4.69
CA LEU A 111 -0.22 -23.46 -4.09
C LEU A 111 -0.55 -23.20 -2.61
N LEU A 112 -1.82 -23.32 -2.20
CA LEU A 112 -2.20 -23.19 -0.80
C LEU A 112 -1.68 -24.39 0.02
N GLU A 113 -1.71 -25.60 -0.53
CA GLU A 113 -1.13 -26.77 0.13
C GLU A 113 0.39 -26.67 0.25
N LEU A 114 1.08 -26.13 -0.76
CA LEU A 114 2.50 -25.78 -0.66
C LEU A 114 2.77 -24.74 0.45
N ALA A 115 1.98 -23.65 0.49
CA ALA A 115 2.13 -22.63 1.53
C ALA A 115 1.89 -23.20 2.94
N LYS A 116 0.95 -24.13 3.09
CA LYS A 116 0.67 -24.84 4.35
C LYS A 116 1.82 -25.75 4.75
N ASP A 117 2.41 -26.52 3.83
CA ASP A 117 3.59 -27.36 4.11
C ASP A 117 4.76 -26.51 4.60
N LEU A 118 5.11 -25.43 3.87
CA LEU A 118 6.17 -24.53 4.31
C LEU A 118 5.85 -23.91 5.67
N GLY A 119 4.64 -23.36 5.86
CA GLY A 119 4.22 -22.79 7.14
C GLY A 119 4.39 -23.77 8.30
N GLN A 120 4.01 -25.05 8.13
CA GLN A 120 4.18 -26.07 9.15
C GLN A 120 5.65 -26.32 9.50
N ARG A 121 6.55 -26.27 8.52
CA ARG A 121 8.00 -26.41 8.72
C ARG A 121 8.62 -25.20 9.43
N LEU A 122 8.02 -24.02 9.30
CA LEU A 122 8.47 -22.80 9.96
C LEU A 122 7.96 -22.66 11.42
N LEU A 123 6.82 -23.26 11.76
CA LEU A 123 6.22 -23.16 13.11
C LEU A 123 7.17 -23.49 14.29
N PRO A 124 8.09 -24.48 14.21
CA PRO A 124 9.04 -24.76 15.29
C PRO A 124 9.93 -23.56 15.66
N ALA A 125 10.10 -22.57 14.77
CA ALA A 125 10.86 -21.36 15.08
C ALA A 125 10.26 -20.56 16.23
N PHE A 126 8.94 -20.62 16.42
CA PHE A 126 8.19 -19.91 17.47
C PHE A 126 8.27 -20.60 18.84
N ASP A 127 8.83 -21.81 18.93
CA ASP A 127 8.96 -22.56 20.18
C ASP A 127 10.12 -22.04 21.04
N THR A 128 10.03 -20.76 21.40
CA THR A 128 10.93 -20.04 22.31
C THR A 128 10.19 -19.66 23.60
N PRO A 129 10.89 -19.44 24.72
CA PRO A 129 10.25 -19.04 25.97
C PRO A 129 9.41 -17.75 25.89
N THR A 130 9.73 -16.86 24.93
CA THR A 130 9.01 -15.60 24.76
C THR A 130 7.92 -15.65 23.69
N GLY A 131 7.89 -16.70 22.85
CA GLY A 131 7.07 -16.77 21.64
C GLY A 131 7.62 -15.97 20.46
N ILE A 132 8.72 -15.22 20.64
CA ILE A 132 9.42 -14.53 19.56
C ILE A 132 10.22 -15.57 18.76
N PRO A 133 10.05 -15.69 17.43
CA PRO A 133 10.69 -16.73 16.66
C PRO A 133 12.21 -16.54 16.53
N VAL A 134 12.94 -17.65 16.50
CA VAL A 134 14.35 -17.65 16.03
C VAL A 134 14.41 -17.28 14.54
N HIS A 135 15.55 -16.77 14.10
CA HIS A 135 15.73 -16.33 12.71
C HIS A 135 15.80 -17.48 11.69
N ARG A 136 16.31 -18.64 12.10
CA ARG A 136 16.64 -19.76 11.20
C ARG A 136 15.92 -21.04 11.58
N VAL A 137 15.51 -21.81 10.57
CA VAL A 137 14.90 -23.14 10.74
C VAL A 137 15.31 -24.06 9.60
N ASN A 138 15.59 -25.32 9.92
CA ASN A 138 15.83 -26.36 8.92
C ASN A 138 14.50 -26.97 8.47
N LEU A 139 14.27 -27.04 7.15
CA LEU A 139 12.98 -27.45 6.60
C LEU A 139 12.63 -28.92 6.89
N GLN A 140 13.60 -29.80 7.16
CA GLN A 140 13.36 -31.20 7.55
C GLN A 140 13.47 -31.42 9.06
N ARG A 141 14.43 -30.74 9.70
CA ARG A 141 14.87 -31.05 11.08
C ARG A 141 14.37 -30.05 12.12
N GLY A 142 13.66 -29.00 11.71
CA GLY A 142 13.23 -27.90 12.58
C GLY A 142 14.41 -27.04 13.03
N VAL A 143 14.32 -26.44 14.22
CA VAL A 143 15.38 -25.54 14.73
C VAL A 143 16.58 -26.35 15.23
N LEU A 144 17.73 -26.20 14.58
CA LEU A 144 18.97 -26.89 14.94
C LEU A 144 19.59 -26.32 16.23
N PRO A 145 20.44 -27.08 16.95
CA PRO A 145 21.03 -26.64 18.23
C PRO A 145 21.79 -25.30 18.15
N GLN A 146 22.54 -25.07 17.06
CA GLN A 146 23.27 -23.82 16.84
C GLN A 146 22.34 -22.63 16.59
N ASP A 147 21.22 -22.84 15.89
CA ASP A 147 20.25 -21.78 15.61
C ASP A 147 19.46 -21.42 16.88
N ARG A 148 19.17 -22.42 17.72
CA ARG A 148 18.63 -22.22 19.06
C ARG A 148 19.61 -21.45 19.97
N ALA A 149 20.91 -21.60 19.75
CA ALA A 149 21.96 -20.92 20.51
C ALA A 149 22.23 -19.49 20.04
N ALA A 150 21.94 -19.14 18.79
CA ALA A 150 22.10 -17.79 18.24
C ALA A 150 21.27 -16.75 19.01
N LYS A 151 20.15 -17.16 19.59
CA LYS A 151 19.28 -16.43 20.54
C LYS A 151 18.79 -15.05 20.11
N GLN A 152 19.18 -14.49 18.97
CA GLN A 152 18.85 -13.12 18.58
C GLN A 152 17.97 -13.08 17.33
N THR A 153 17.12 -12.07 17.27
CA THR A 153 16.34 -11.67 16.09
C THR A 153 16.11 -10.16 16.12
N CYS A 154 15.41 -9.61 15.14
CA CYS A 154 15.00 -8.20 15.10
C CYS A 154 13.47 -8.06 14.97
N PRO A 155 12.90 -6.90 15.33
CA PRO A 155 11.48 -6.65 15.18
C PRO A 155 10.94 -6.88 13.77
N ALA A 156 11.66 -6.45 12.72
CA ALA A 156 11.25 -6.70 11.34
C ALA A 156 11.14 -8.21 11.06
N ALA A 157 12.19 -8.99 11.31
CA ALA A 157 12.20 -10.41 11.02
C ALA A 157 11.16 -11.22 11.81
N ALA A 158 10.89 -10.85 13.06
CA ALA A 158 9.97 -11.57 13.93
C ALA A 158 8.53 -11.08 13.88
N GLY A 159 8.30 -9.80 13.56
CA GLY A 159 6.98 -9.19 13.52
C GLY A 159 6.36 -9.15 12.12
N SER A 160 7.17 -9.20 11.07
CA SER A 160 6.71 -9.11 9.67
C SER A 160 6.37 -10.47 9.08
N LEU A 161 5.93 -11.39 9.94
CA LEU A 161 5.35 -12.68 9.56
C LEU A 161 3.82 -12.62 9.59
N LEU A 162 3.28 -11.58 10.23
CA LEU A 162 1.89 -11.49 10.66
C LEU A 162 0.90 -11.52 9.51
N VAL A 163 1.15 -10.80 8.42
CA VAL A 163 0.19 -10.67 7.31
C VAL A 163 0.05 -11.99 6.55
N GLU A 164 1.14 -12.58 6.11
CA GLU A 164 1.15 -13.85 5.36
C GLU A 164 0.63 -14.99 6.20
N MET A 165 1.08 -15.11 7.45
CA MET A 165 0.61 -16.15 8.37
C MET A 165 -0.88 -16.00 8.68
N ALA A 166 -1.40 -14.78 8.71
CA ALA A 166 -2.84 -14.54 8.87
C ALA A 166 -3.63 -15.01 7.65
N TYR A 167 -3.26 -14.61 6.44
CA TYR A 167 -3.90 -15.14 5.23
C TYR A 167 -3.79 -16.65 5.14
N LEU A 168 -2.62 -17.22 5.45
CA LEU A 168 -2.42 -18.66 5.48
C LEU A 168 -3.41 -19.33 6.43
N SER A 169 -3.58 -18.84 7.66
CA SER A 169 -4.60 -19.34 8.59
C SER A 169 -6.02 -19.23 8.04
N ARG A 170 -6.40 -18.07 7.48
CA ARG A 170 -7.77 -17.86 6.96
C ARG A 170 -8.10 -18.73 5.76
N LEU A 171 -7.12 -18.96 4.89
CA LEU A 171 -7.30 -19.77 3.69
C LEU A 171 -7.23 -21.27 3.99
N SER A 172 -6.34 -21.69 4.90
CA SER A 172 -6.11 -23.10 5.22
C SER A 172 -7.03 -23.68 6.29
N GLY A 173 -7.56 -22.83 7.17
CA GLY A 173 -8.29 -23.23 8.39
C GLY A 173 -7.40 -23.59 9.58
N ASP A 174 -6.06 -23.52 9.47
CA ASP A 174 -5.14 -23.77 10.59
C ASP A 174 -4.79 -22.46 11.31
N GLU A 175 -5.41 -22.21 12.47
CA GLU A 175 -5.26 -20.97 13.24
C GLU A 175 -3.88 -20.77 13.87
N ARG A 176 -3.02 -21.80 13.88
CA ARG A 176 -1.71 -21.73 14.53
C ARG A 176 -0.82 -20.67 13.91
N PHE A 177 -0.84 -20.51 12.59
CA PHE A 177 0.02 -19.55 11.89
C PHE A 177 -0.24 -18.12 12.36
N GLU A 178 -1.47 -17.63 12.24
CA GLU A 178 -1.87 -16.30 12.67
C GLU A 178 -1.65 -16.11 14.18
N THR A 179 -2.02 -17.12 14.99
CA THR A 179 -1.92 -17.04 16.45
C THR A 179 -0.47 -16.83 16.88
N ARG A 180 0.46 -17.64 16.36
CA ARG A 180 1.89 -17.52 16.69
C ARG A 180 2.50 -16.20 16.22
N ALA A 181 2.15 -15.74 15.03
CA ALA A 181 2.65 -14.47 14.52
C ALA A 181 2.13 -13.27 15.33
N LYS A 182 0.86 -13.30 15.77
CA LYS A 182 0.31 -12.28 16.68
C LYS A 182 1.02 -12.26 18.03
N GLU A 183 1.20 -13.44 18.63
CA GLU A 183 1.91 -13.59 19.91
C GLU A 183 3.31 -12.98 19.84
N ALA A 184 4.05 -13.22 18.74
CA ALA A 184 5.37 -12.65 18.52
C ALA A 184 5.36 -11.11 18.45
N VAL A 185 4.45 -10.51 17.68
CA VAL A 185 4.35 -9.04 17.57
C VAL A 185 4.00 -8.41 18.92
N VAL A 186 3.02 -8.99 19.64
CA VAL A 186 2.65 -8.50 20.98
C VAL A 186 3.83 -8.64 21.95
N ALA A 187 4.55 -9.76 21.92
CA ALA A 187 5.72 -9.96 22.77
C ALA A 187 6.83 -8.92 22.52
N ILE A 188 7.06 -8.54 21.26
CA ILE A 188 8.00 -7.46 20.91
C ILE A 188 7.47 -6.10 21.39
N TRP A 189 6.20 -5.81 21.10
CA TRP A 189 5.56 -4.54 21.45
C TRP A 189 5.54 -4.27 22.96
N ASP A 190 5.30 -5.30 23.76
CA ASP A 190 5.29 -5.20 25.23
C ASP A 190 6.67 -4.89 25.83
N ARG A 191 7.73 -4.95 25.02
CA ARG A 191 9.12 -4.66 25.42
C ARG A 191 9.63 -3.33 24.93
N ARG A 192 8.84 -2.56 24.19
CA ARG A 192 9.21 -1.19 23.78
C ARG A 192 9.59 -0.32 24.98
N SER A 193 10.33 0.76 24.73
CA SER A 193 10.72 1.71 25.78
C SER A 193 9.52 2.53 26.28
N ASP A 194 9.73 3.30 27.35
CA ASP A 194 8.72 4.22 27.90
C ASP A 194 8.28 5.32 26.92
N ILE A 195 9.05 5.53 25.84
CA ILE A 195 8.74 6.47 24.75
C ILE A 195 8.24 5.75 23.49
N ASP A 196 7.75 4.51 23.63
CA ASP A 196 7.17 3.68 22.57
C ASP A 196 8.12 3.32 21.40
N LEU A 197 9.44 3.55 21.54
CA LEU A 197 10.43 3.09 20.56
C LEU A 197 10.87 1.64 20.81
N LEU A 198 11.31 0.96 19.75
CA LEU A 198 11.85 -0.39 19.77
C LEU A 198 13.36 -0.37 19.54
N GLY A 199 14.05 -1.39 20.04
CA GLY A 199 15.46 -1.65 19.72
C GLY A 199 15.61 -2.51 18.46
N SER A 200 16.80 -2.56 17.87
CA SER A 200 17.06 -3.25 16.62
C SER A 200 17.38 -4.74 16.75
N SER A 201 17.75 -5.23 17.94
CA SER A 201 18.00 -6.66 18.17
C SER A 201 17.54 -7.10 19.55
N ILE A 202 16.84 -8.23 19.62
CA ILE A 202 16.23 -8.80 20.82
C ILE A 202 16.63 -10.26 21.00
N ASP A 203 16.93 -10.63 22.25
CA ASP A 203 17.17 -12.02 22.63
C ASP A 203 15.83 -12.78 22.76
N VAL A 204 15.61 -13.81 21.95
CA VAL A 204 14.34 -14.57 21.90
C VAL A 204 14.08 -15.44 23.13
N GLY A 205 15.11 -15.72 23.93
CA GLY A 205 14.99 -16.54 25.13
C GLY A 205 14.56 -15.73 26.35
N SER A 206 15.23 -14.61 26.58
CA SER A 206 15.03 -13.72 27.72
C SER A 206 14.09 -12.55 27.40
N GLY A 207 13.95 -12.19 26.13
CA GLY A 207 13.22 -11.03 25.67
C GLY A 207 13.90 -9.70 26.03
N LYS A 208 15.22 -9.69 26.25
CA LYS A 208 15.99 -8.46 26.48
C LYS A 208 16.50 -7.90 25.17
N TRP A 209 16.46 -6.57 25.03
CA TRP A 209 17.13 -5.90 23.92
C TRP A 209 18.64 -6.08 24.02
N VAL A 210 19.24 -6.62 22.96
CA VAL A 210 20.69 -6.75 22.78
C VAL A 210 21.25 -5.45 22.20
N HIS A 211 20.52 -4.86 21.25
CA HIS A 211 20.85 -3.58 20.64
C HIS A 211 19.66 -2.63 20.77
N SER A 212 19.90 -1.48 21.38
CA SER A 212 18.89 -0.44 21.66
C SER A 212 18.80 0.61 20.56
N HIS A 213 19.40 0.38 19.38
CA HIS A 213 19.30 1.30 18.25
C HIS A 213 17.86 1.29 17.74
N GLY A 214 17.25 2.47 17.65
CA GLY A 214 15.93 2.71 17.10
C GLY A 214 16.01 3.55 15.84
N GLY A 215 15.06 3.35 14.94
CA GLY A 215 14.96 4.01 13.65
C GLY A 215 13.84 3.40 12.82
N ILE A 216 13.83 3.72 11.53
CA ILE A 216 12.89 3.15 10.54
C ILE A 216 13.62 2.31 9.48
N GLY A 217 14.90 2.01 9.67
CA GLY A 217 15.69 1.23 8.72
C GLY A 217 15.72 -0.26 9.05
N ALA A 218 16.75 -0.93 8.53
CA ALA A 218 16.99 -2.35 8.66
C ALA A 218 16.70 -2.90 10.06
N GLY A 219 15.82 -3.89 10.13
CA GLY A 219 15.49 -4.60 11.36
C GLY A 219 14.32 -4.02 12.14
N LEU A 220 13.77 -2.87 11.71
CA LEU A 220 12.62 -2.20 12.34
C LEU A 220 11.54 -1.80 11.33
N ASP A 221 11.94 -1.38 10.13
CA ASP A 221 11.12 -1.07 8.95
C ASP A 221 9.74 -1.76 8.89
N SER A 222 9.70 -3.01 8.45
CA SER A 222 8.46 -3.71 8.09
C SER A 222 7.63 -4.11 9.32
N PHE A 223 8.19 -4.01 10.53
CA PHE A 223 7.40 -4.13 11.77
C PHE A 223 6.31 -3.06 11.83
N PHE A 224 6.66 -1.80 11.54
CA PHE A 224 5.70 -0.70 11.55
C PHE A 224 4.65 -0.87 10.45
N GLU A 225 5.11 -1.27 9.27
CA GLU A 225 4.28 -1.54 8.11
C GLU A 225 3.19 -2.56 8.42
N TYR A 226 3.55 -3.66 9.07
CA TYR A 226 2.63 -4.77 9.33
C TYR A 226 1.63 -4.48 10.44
N LEU A 227 1.93 -3.56 11.37
CA LEU A 227 0.91 -3.07 12.30
C LEU A 227 -0.24 -2.38 11.56
N LEU A 228 0.06 -1.54 10.56
CA LEU A 228 -0.96 -0.87 9.77
C LEU A 228 -1.63 -1.82 8.78
N LYS A 229 -0.85 -2.57 7.99
CA LYS A 229 -1.39 -3.50 6.98
C LYS A 229 -2.25 -4.59 7.62
N TYR A 230 -1.87 -5.11 8.78
CA TYR A 230 -2.70 -6.07 9.51
C TYR A 230 -4.01 -5.44 10.02
N HIS A 231 -4.00 -4.17 10.45
CA HIS A 231 -5.24 -3.46 10.76
C HIS A 231 -6.17 -3.36 9.55
N LEU A 232 -5.64 -3.03 8.36
CA LEU A 232 -6.43 -2.89 7.14
C LEU A 232 -7.14 -4.20 6.76
N ILE A 233 -6.45 -5.35 6.86
CA ILE A 233 -7.05 -6.64 6.49
C ILE A 233 -8.00 -7.17 7.58
N SER A 234 -7.70 -6.94 8.87
CA SER A 234 -8.45 -7.53 9.99
C SER A 234 -9.57 -6.66 10.54
N GLY A 235 -9.49 -5.34 10.35
CA GLY A 235 -10.35 -4.35 11.00
C GLY A 235 -10.13 -4.21 12.51
N ASP A 236 -9.13 -4.88 13.09
CA ASP A 236 -8.88 -4.86 14.53
C ASP A 236 -8.13 -3.59 14.94
N SER A 237 -8.79 -2.76 15.74
CA SER A 237 -8.28 -1.47 16.22
C SER A 237 -7.06 -1.56 17.14
N GLN A 238 -6.77 -2.72 17.74
CA GLN A 238 -5.59 -2.89 18.59
C GLN A 238 -4.30 -2.64 17.80
N TRP A 239 -4.23 -3.13 16.56
CA TRP A 239 -3.05 -3.00 15.70
C TRP A 239 -2.87 -1.55 15.21
N LEU A 240 -3.97 -0.88 14.89
CA LEU A 240 -3.96 0.56 14.60
C LEU A 240 -3.49 1.37 15.82
N ALA A 241 -3.85 0.97 17.04
CA ALA A 241 -3.40 1.63 18.25
C ALA A 241 -1.88 1.48 18.45
N MET A 242 -1.34 0.28 18.21
CA MET A 242 0.11 0.01 18.21
C MET A 242 0.82 0.84 17.13
N PHE A 243 0.33 0.80 15.89
CA PHE A 243 0.86 1.60 14.78
C PHE A 243 0.87 3.10 15.11
N ASN A 244 -0.25 3.64 15.59
CA ASN A 244 -0.34 5.06 15.91
C ASN A 244 0.60 5.46 17.06
N ALA A 245 0.89 4.56 18.00
CA ALA A 245 1.86 4.83 19.07
C ALA A 245 3.29 4.82 18.52
N SER A 246 3.67 3.79 17.74
CA SER A 246 5.00 3.71 17.14
C SER A 246 5.27 4.83 16.13
N TYR A 247 4.31 5.14 15.26
CA TYR A 247 4.41 6.24 14.29
C TYR A 247 4.65 7.57 15.00
N ARG A 248 3.87 7.87 16.06
CA ARG A 248 4.08 9.09 16.87
C ARG A 248 5.45 9.12 17.54
N ALA A 249 5.93 7.98 18.03
CA ALA A 249 7.27 7.88 18.63
C ALA A 249 8.37 8.15 17.60
N VAL A 250 8.26 7.57 16.40
CA VAL A 250 9.17 7.81 15.28
C VAL A 250 9.15 9.29 14.88
N GLU A 251 7.99 9.88 14.63
CA GLU A 251 7.88 11.29 14.26
C GLU A 251 8.41 12.25 15.34
N THR A 252 8.33 11.86 16.62
CA THR A 252 8.81 12.71 17.73
C THR A 252 10.31 12.56 17.95
N HIS A 253 10.83 11.32 17.87
CA HIS A 253 12.15 10.99 18.38
C HIS A 253 13.17 10.64 17.29
N VAL A 254 12.73 10.12 16.14
CA VAL A 254 13.58 9.66 15.04
C VAL A 254 13.64 10.72 13.93
N ASN A 255 12.51 11.35 13.58
CA ASN A 255 12.44 12.41 12.56
C ASN A 255 13.13 13.70 13.03
N HIS A 256 14.18 14.13 12.35
CA HIS A 256 14.92 15.37 12.57
C HIS A 256 14.86 16.27 11.33
N ASP A 257 13.82 17.10 11.24
CA ASP A 257 13.56 17.99 10.09
C ASP A 257 13.37 17.21 8.78
N ASP A 258 12.49 16.21 8.81
CA ASP A 258 12.18 15.28 7.71
C ASP A 258 13.32 14.32 7.34
N GLU A 259 14.45 14.34 8.08
CA GLU A 259 15.50 13.31 8.05
C GLU A 259 15.31 12.28 9.18
N TYR A 260 15.16 11.00 8.85
CA TYR A 260 14.97 9.94 9.85
C TYR A 260 16.29 9.28 10.20
N ILE A 261 16.82 9.60 11.38
CA ILE A 261 18.15 9.16 11.83
C ILE A 261 18.09 8.11 12.95
N GLU A 262 19.19 7.41 13.20
CA GLU A 262 19.26 6.39 14.24
C GLU A 262 19.44 7.02 15.64
N VAL A 263 18.62 6.59 16.59
CA VAL A 263 18.62 7.07 17.99
C VAL A 263 18.66 5.90 18.98
N ASP A 264 18.92 6.16 20.26
CA ASP A 264 18.69 5.15 21.29
C ASP A 264 17.19 5.03 21.58
N MET A 265 16.67 3.81 21.71
CA MET A 265 15.26 3.57 21.98
C MET A 265 14.78 4.20 23.30
N ASN A 266 15.64 4.40 24.30
CA ASN A 266 15.25 4.98 25.59
C ASN A 266 15.47 6.50 25.63
N GLY A 267 16.53 6.99 24.98
CA GLY A 267 16.86 8.42 24.93
C GLY A 267 16.15 9.19 23.81
N GLY A 268 15.72 8.51 22.76
CA GLY A 268 15.08 9.09 21.58
C GLY A 268 15.92 10.22 20.98
N ARG A 269 15.24 11.32 20.59
CA ARG A 269 15.84 12.53 20.01
C ARG A 269 17.05 13.07 20.78
N ASN A 270 17.10 12.87 22.10
CA ASN A 270 18.15 13.41 22.95
C ASN A 270 19.42 12.54 22.97
N GLN A 271 19.38 11.36 22.33
CA GLN A 271 20.48 10.41 22.28
C GLN A 271 20.61 9.85 20.86
N VAL A 272 21.04 10.70 19.94
CA VAL A 272 21.38 10.32 18.57
C VAL A 272 22.54 9.32 18.57
N ARG A 273 22.39 8.23 17.81
CA ARG A 273 23.40 7.18 17.64
C ARG A 273 24.18 7.38 16.36
N ALA A 274 23.49 7.60 15.24
CA ALA A 274 24.09 7.88 13.95
C ALA A 274 23.14 8.73 13.09
N ARG A 275 23.70 9.66 12.32
CA ARG A 275 22.95 10.39 11.29
C ARG A 275 23.14 9.67 9.96
N ARG A 276 22.36 8.62 9.77
CA ARG A 276 22.48 7.72 8.63
C ARG A 276 21.15 7.59 7.92
N VAL A 277 21.22 7.46 6.60
CA VAL A 277 20.11 7.05 5.75
C VAL A 277 20.42 5.67 5.16
N SER A 278 19.41 4.81 5.11
CA SER A 278 19.45 3.52 4.43
C SER A 278 18.46 3.49 3.26
N ALA A 279 18.80 2.74 2.20
CA ALA A 279 17.85 2.44 1.12
C ALA A 279 16.53 1.85 1.65
N LEU A 280 16.61 0.98 2.66
CA LEU A 280 15.44 0.35 3.28
C LEU A 280 14.49 1.37 3.94
N GLN A 281 14.97 2.53 4.38
CA GLN A 281 14.10 3.57 4.95
C GLN A 281 13.20 4.22 3.88
N ALA A 282 13.49 4.01 2.60
CA ALA A 282 12.74 4.61 1.51
C ALA A 282 11.32 4.02 1.37
N PHE A 283 10.92 3.00 2.14
CA PHE A 283 9.54 2.51 2.23
C PHE A 283 8.62 3.45 3.01
N TRP A 284 9.21 4.25 3.92
CA TRP A 284 8.47 5.05 4.90
C TRP A 284 7.50 6.06 4.27
N PRO A 285 7.86 6.78 3.19
CA PRO A 285 6.89 7.61 2.48
C PRO A 285 5.65 6.83 1.99
N GLY A 286 5.83 5.62 1.44
CA GLY A 286 4.73 4.74 1.05
C GLY A 286 3.84 4.37 2.23
N LEU A 287 4.44 4.03 3.37
CA LEU A 287 3.70 3.77 4.62
C LEU A 287 2.98 5.02 5.16
N GLN A 288 3.60 6.19 5.06
CA GLN A 288 2.99 7.48 5.42
C GLN A 288 1.79 7.80 4.55
N VAL A 289 1.87 7.52 3.23
CA VAL A 289 0.73 7.62 2.32
C VAL A 289 -0.40 6.72 2.80
N LEU A 290 -0.12 5.45 3.09
CA LEU A 290 -1.11 4.48 3.55
C LEU A 290 -1.74 4.87 4.90
N ALA A 291 -0.96 5.50 5.78
CA ALA A 291 -1.43 6.05 7.05
C ALA A 291 -2.28 7.33 6.88
N GLY A 292 -2.27 7.93 5.69
CA GLY A 292 -2.96 9.19 5.38
C GLY A 292 -2.16 10.46 5.70
N ASP A 293 -0.87 10.35 6.04
CA ASP A 293 0.04 11.47 6.30
C ASP A 293 0.87 11.81 5.05
N VAL A 294 0.17 12.19 3.97
CA VAL A 294 0.83 12.38 2.68
C VAL A 294 1.72 13.61 2.65
N SER A 295 1.42 14.64 3.46
CA SER A 295 2.31 15.79 3.59
C SER A 295 3.67 15.37 4.14
N ALA A 296 3.73 14.48 5.14
CA ALA A 296 4.99 13.94 5.62
C ALA A 296 5.67 13.07 4.55
N ALA A 297 4.91 12.20 3.88
CA ALA A 297 5.40 11.37 2.78
C ALA A 297 6.10 12.17 1.68
N ILE A 298 5.50 13.28 1.25
CA ILE A 298 6.08 14.18 0.24
C ILE A 298 7.44 14.70 0.73
N ARG A 299 7.52 15.22 1.96
CA ARG A 299 8.76 15.80 2.49
C ARG A 299 9.85 14.75 2.68
N THR A 300 9.49 13.57 3.19
CA THR A 300 10.44 12.47 3.37
C THR A 300 10.97 11.97 2.02
N HIS A 301 10.10 11.79 1.02
CA HIS A 301 10.51 11.39 -0.32
C HIS A 301 11.40 12.44 -0.99
N GLU A 302 11.09 13.73 -0.83
CA GLU A 302 11.90 14.84 -1.35
C GLU A 302 13.31 14.93 -0.73
N HIS A 303 13.54 14.34 0.45
CA HIS A 303 14.88 14.18 1.03
C HIS A 303 15.61 12.92 0.51
N MET A 304 14.87 11.87 0.14
CA MET A 304 15.43 10.58 -0.28
C MET A 304 15.76 10.54 -1.78
N PHE A 305 14.86 11.02 -2.64
CA PHE A 305 15.06 10.99 -4.10
C PHE A 305 16.36 11.67 -4.59
N PRO A 306 16.80 12.81 -4.01
CA PRO A 306 18.06 13.43 -4.40
C PRO A 306 19.30 12.56 -4.17
N LEU A 307 19.23 11.53 -3.32
CA LEU A 307 20.30 10.55 -3.17
C LEU A 307 20.38 9.66 -4.41
N TRP A 308 19.24 9.16 -4.92
CA TRP A 308 19.20 8.43 -6.17
C TRP A 308 19.75 9.28 -7.33
N ASP A 309 19.27 10.52 -7.45
CA ASP A 309 19.67 11.46 -8.50
C ASP A 309 21.19 11.73 -8.52
N GLU A 310 21.83 11.79 -7.34
CA GLU A 310 23.28 12.02 -7.23
C GLU A 310 24.11 10.80 -7.62
N PHE A 311 23.69 9.62 -7.14
CA PHE A 311 24.49 8.41 -7.27
C PHE A 311 24.12 7.57 -8.51
N GLY A 312 22.97 7.82 -9.14
CA GLY A 312 22.41 7.00 -10.22
C GLY A 312 21.83 5.65 -9.75
N ALA A 313 21.82 5.42 -8.45
CA ALA A 313 21.21 4.29 -7.74
C ALA A 313 21.01 4.67 -6.27
N MET A 314 20.15 3.97 -5.53
CA MET A 314 19.98 4.25 -4.10
C MET A 314 21.17 3.72 -3.28
N PRO A 315 21.87 4.55 -2.47
CA PRO A 315 22.88 4.05 -1.54
C PRO A 315 22.25 3.18 -0.44
N GLU A 316 22.84 2.00 -0.22
CA GLU A 316 22.36 1.05 0.80
C GLU A 316 22.42 1.64 2.21
N LEU A 317 23.56 2.28 2.54
CA LEU A 317 23.79 3.02 3.78
C LEU A 317 24.71 4.22 3.54
N LEU A 318 24.24 5.40 3.94
CA LEU A 318 24.93 6.67 3.77
C LEU A 318 24.93 7.45 5.09
N ASP A 319 26.12 7.78 5.58
CA ASP A 319 26.26 8.72 6.68
C ASP A 319 26.03 10.15 6.14
N LEU A 320 25.01 10.82 6.66
CA LEU A 320 24.59 12.15 6.21
C LEU A 320 25.65 13.20 6.51
N ALA A 321 25.73 14.21 5.65
CA ALA A 321 26.53 15.39 5.91
C ALA A 321 26.12 16.09 7.24
N PRO A 322 27.03 16.83 7.88
CA PRO A 322 26.68 17.65 9.04
C PRO A 322 25.44 18.54 8.80
N ARG A 323 24.67 18.82 9.86
CA ARG A 323 23.39 19.53 9.72
C ARG A 323 23.65 20.91 9.14
N GLY A 324 22.87 21.30 8.13
CA GLY A 324 23.03 22.58 7.45
C GLY A 324 24.19 22.65 6.46
N THR A 325 24.94 21.57 6.22
CA THR A 325 26.00 21.53 5.19
C THR A 325 25.67 20.64 3.99
N SER A 326 24.54 19.92 4.04
CA SER A 326 24.03 19.10 2.93
C SER A 326 23.68 19.98 1.73
N LYS A 327 24.24 19.62 0.57
CA LYS A 327 24.03 20.29 -0.72
C LYS A 327 24.30 19.29 -1.86
N PRO A 328 23.87 19.54 -3.10
CA PRO A 328 24.24 18.71 -4.24
C PRO A 328 25.76 18.48 -4.30
N GLY A 329 26.19 17.22 -4.45
CA GLY A 329 27.60 16.81 -4.43
C GLY A 329 28.25 16.70 -3.05
N ASN A 330 27.49 16.95 -1.97
CA ASN A 330 27.93 16.80 -0.58
C ASN A 330 26.73 16.45 0.33
N ARG A 331 25.95 15.44 -0.05
CA ARG A 331 24.81 14.96 0.76
C ARG A 331 25.22 14.02 1.89
N GLY A 332 26.36 13.35 1.74
CA GLY A 332 26.91 12.45 2.74
C GLY A 332 28.01 11.56 2.19
N THR A 333 28.40 10.54 2.94
CA THR A 333 29.40 9.54 2.54
C THR A 333 28.80 8.15 2.64
N VAL A 334 28.85 7.39 1.54
CA VAL A 334 28.46 5.97 1.53
C VAL A 334 29.42 5.20 2.43
N ILE A 335 28.88 4.31 3.25
CA ILE A 335 29.68 3.51 4.17
C ILE A 335 30.56 2.54 3.39
N SER A 336 31.82 2.42 3.82
CA SER A 336 32.87 1.72 3.07
C SER A 336 32.56 0.26 2.73
N TRP A 337 31.75 -0.43 3.55
CA TRP A 337 31.32 -1.81 3.34
C TRP A 337 29.91 -1.94 2.73
N ALA A 338 29.16 -0.84 2.59
CA ALA A 338 27.79 -0.79 2.07
C ALA A 338 27.74 -0.12 0.69
N ARG A 339 28.70 -0.49 -0.17
CA ARG A 339 28.85 0.13 -1.51
C ARG A 339 27.88 -0.42 -2.55
N THR A 340 27.27 -1.57 -2.28
CA THR A 340 26.36 -2.23 -3.20
C THR A 340 25.03 -1.49 -3.24
N SER A 341 24.38 -1.42 -4.41
CA SER A 341 22.95 -1.05 -4.54
C SER A 341 22.22 -2.19 -5.28
N PRO A 342 21.51 -3.07 -4.56
CA PRO A 342 21.07 -4.34 -5.11
C PRO A 342 19.70 -4.26 -5.81
N LEU A 343 19.38 -3.14 -6.46
CA LEU A 343 18.13 -2.92 -7.21
C LEU A 343 16.86 -2.95 -6.33
N ARG A 344 16.96 -2.42 -5.12
CA ARG A 344 15.86 -2.45 -4.14
C ARG A 344 14.62 -1.64 -4.58
N PRO A 345 13.42 -2.03 -4.11
CA PRO A 345 12.17 -1.43 -4.56
C PRO A 345 11.71 -0.20 -3.77
N GLU A 346 12.22 0.07 -2.57
CA GLU A 346 11.43 0.84 -1.57
C GLU A 346 11.21 2.30 -1.99
N LEU A 347 12.20 2.94 -2.63
CA LEU A 347 12.03 4.30 -3.16
C LEU A 347 11.04 4.33 -4.33
N ILE A 348 11.02 3.29 -5.16
CA ILE A 348 10.11 3.14 -6.29
C ILE A 348 8.69 2.85 -5.78
N GLU A 349 8.53 1.98 -4.78
CA GLU A 349 7.26 1.73 -4.09
C GLU A 349 6.68 3.03 -3.53
N SER A 350 7.47 3.79 -2.80
CA SER A 350 7.07 5.10 -2.27
C SER A 350 6.69 6.09 -3.37
N THR A 351 7.42 6.08 -4.49
CA THR A 351 7.11 6.91 -5.66
C THR A 351 5.76 6.51 -6.28
N TYR A 352 5.48 5.21 -6.38
CA TYR A 352 4.20 4.67 -6.81
C TYR A 352 3.06 5.11 -5.89
N HIS A 353 3.20 4.90 -4.57
CA HIS A 353 2.17 5.29 -3.61
C HIS A 353 1.91 6.80 -3.61
N LEU A 354 2.96 7.62 -3.68
CA LEU A 354 2.82 9.06 -3.79
C LEU A 354 2.12 9.48 -5.09
N TYR A 355 2.43 8.85 -6.23
CA TYR A 355 1.69 9.10 -7.47
C TYR A 355 0.22 8.69 -7.36
N GLN A 356 -0.08 7.53 -6.77
CA GLN A 356 -1.46 7.06 -6.55
C GLN A 356 -2.25 8.05 -5.70
N ALA A 357 -1.63 8.56 -4.65
CA ALA A 357 -2.26 9.44 -3.70
C ALA A 357 -2.45 10.86 -4.27
N THR A 358 -1.45 11.40 -4.96
CA THR A 358 -1.40 12.82 -5.39
C THR A 358 -1.83 13.06 -6.83
N ARG A 359 -1.68 12.06 -7.71
CA ARG A 359 -1.71 12.19 -9.19
C ARG A 359 -0.72 13.22 -9.74
N ASP A 360 0.33 13.50 -8.98
CA ASP A 360 1.33 14.48 -9.36
C ASP A 360 2.36 13.89 -10.34
N HIS A 361 2.43 14.47 -11.54
CA HIS A 361 3.32 14.01 -12.61
C HIS A 361 4.81 14.07 -12.24
N LYS A 362 5.21 14.77 -11.16
CA LYS A 362 6.60 14.72 -10.70
C LYS A 362 7.05 13.30 -10.37
N TYR A 363 6.17 12.48 -9.80
CA TYR A 363 6.49 11.10 -9.45
C TYR A 363 6.65 10.21 -10.69
N LEU A 364 5.93 10.51 -11.77
CA LEU A 364 6.17 9.88 -13.07
C LEU A 364 7.54 10.28 -13.66
N LYS A 365 7.95 11.55 -13.52
CA LYS A 365 9.27 12.01 -13.95
C LYS A 365 10.38 11.34 -13.14
N MET A 366 10.24 11.30 -11.81
CA MET A 366 11.16 10.62 -10.90
C MET A 366 11.25 9.11 -11.20
N GLY A 367 10.12 8.44 -11.36
CA GLY A 367 10.07 7.02 -11.76
C GLY A 367 10.72 6.76 -13.11
N ARG A 368 10.57 7.67 -14.06
CA ARG A 368 11.15 7.53 -15.40
C ARG A 368 12.67 7.60 -15.32
N GLN A 369 13.18 8.52 -14.50
CA GLN A 369 14.61 8.63 -14.24
C GLN A 369 15.14 7.35 -13.60
N MET A 370 14.51 6.84 -12.54
CA MET A 370 14.92 5.58 -11.90
C MET A 370 14.91 4.40 -12.89
N LEU A 371 13.88 4.28 -13.73
CA LEU A 371 13.82 3.25 -14.78
C LEU A 371 14.95 3.40 -15.81
N GLN A 372 15.23 4.63 -16.26
CA GLN A 372 16.30 4.91 -17.21
C GLN A 372 17.68 4.60 -16.63
N ASP A 373 17.91 4.94 -15.36
CA ASP A 373 19.16 4.63 -14.66
C ASP A 373 19.36 3.12 -14.50
N ILE A 374 18.34 2.39 -14.04
CA ILE A 374 18.37 0.93 -13.94
C ILE A 374 18.70 0.32 -15.30
N ARG A 375 18.04 0.75 -16.38
CA ARG A 375 18.33 0.21 -17.72
C ARG A 375 19.73 0.55 -18.21
N ARG A 376 20.18 1.78 -17.98
CA ARG A 376 21.50 2.25 -18.40
C ARG A 376 22.64 1.52 -17.68
N VAL A 377 22.49 1.26 -16.39
CA VAL A 377 23.56 0.72 -15.54
C VAL A 377 23.48 -0.81 -15.43
N SER A 378 22.27 -1.34 -15.24
CA SER A 378 22.07 -2.71 -14.76
C SER A 378 21.58 -3.69 -15.83
N GLU A 379 21.08 -3.23 -16.99
CA GLU A 379 20.60 -4.12 -18.06
C GLU A 379 21.77 -4.91 -18.69
N VAL A 380 21.69 -6.24 -18.65
CA VAL A 380 22.71 -7.15 -19.22
C VAL A 380 22.04 -8.27 -20.02
N PRO A 381 22.77 -9.00 -20.89
CA PRO A 381 22.13 -9.92 -21.85
C PRO A 381 21.18 -10.97 -21.25
N CYS A 382 21.42 -11.39 -20.01
CA CYS A 382 20.63 -12.43 -19.36
C CYS A 382 19.63 -11.91 -18.32
N GLY A 383 19.61 -10.62 -17.99
CA GLY A 383 18.75 -10.03 -16.95
C GLY A 383 19.20 -8.65 -16.50
N TYR A 384 19.07 -8.37 -15.20
CA TYR A 384 19.54 -7.12 -14.59
C TYR A 384 20.52 -7.40 -13.47
N ALA A 385 21.64 -6.70 -13.43
CA ALA A 385 22.72 -6.87 -12.47
C ALA A 385 22.69 -5.77 -11.41
N ALA A 386 22.81 -6.16 -10.13
CA ALA A 386 23.02 -5.23 -9.02
C ALA A 386 24.27 -4.36 -9.23
N VAL A 387 24.25 -3.16 -8.69
CA VAL A 387 25.46 -2.32 -8.62
C VAL A 387 26.31 -2.83 -7.46
N GLY A 388 27.54 -3.24 -7.74
CA GLY A 388 28.51 -3.72 -6.75
C GLY A 388 29.27 -2.59 -6.06
N ASP A 389 29.57 -1.50 -6.77
CA ASP A 389 30.15 -0.28 -6.19
C ASP A 389 29.43 0.96 -6.71
N ILE A 390 28.71 1.64 -5.84
CA ILE A 390 27.88 2.81 -6.15
C ILE A 390 28.70 4.03 -6.60
N HIS A 391 30.00 4.09 -6.32
CA HIS A 391 30.83 5.21 -6.75
C HIS A 391 31.29 5.08 -8.20
N THR A 392 31.52 3.85 -8.66
CA THR A 392 31.94 3.57 -10.04
C THR A 392 30.78 3.11 -10.93
N LEU A 393 29.66 2.72 -10.33
CA LEU A 393 28.55 2.02 -10.96
C LEU A 393 28.96 0.69 -11.59
N ASP A 394 30.04 0.08 -11.09
CA ASP A 394 30.42 -1.27 -11.48
C ASP A 394 29.36 -2.26 -10.99
N ILE A 395 28.92 -3.15 -11.88
CA ILE A 395 27.88 -4.14 -11.61
C ILE A 395 28.46 -5.46 -11.08
N GLU A 396 27.68 -6.18 -10.27
CA GLU A 396 28.00 -7.50 -9.73
C GLU A 396 27.04 -8.59 -10.23
N ASP A 397 27.49 -9.85 -10.19
CA ASP A 397 26.75 -11.01 -10.74
C ASP A 397 25.61 -11.47 -9.82
N ARG A 398 24.66 -10.56 -9.56
CA ARG A 398 23.54 -10.70 -8.63
C ARG A 398 22.27 -10.10 -9.21
N MET A 399 21.18 -10.86 -9.17
CA MET A 399 19.82 -10.38 -9.36
C MET A 399 18.94 -11.04 -8.30
N ASP A 400 18.67 -10.33 -7.21
CA ASP A 400 17.81 -10.87 -6.15
C ASP A 400 16.34 -10.95 -6.65
N SER A 401 15.55 -11.86 -6.09
CA SER A 401 14.19 -12.15 -6.58
C SER A 401 13.24 -10.94 -6.59
N TYR A 402 13.36 -10.05 -5.60
CA TYR A 402 12.54 -8.84 -5.45
C TYR A 402 12.66 -7.86 -6.61
N PHE A 403 13.71 -7.96 -7.44
CA PHE A 403 13.78 -7.12 -8.63
C PHE A 403 12.57 -7.33 -9.55
N LEU A 404 12.14 -8.59 -9.72
CA LEU A 404 10.97 -8.91 -10.54
C LEU A 404 9.65 -8.82 -9.77
N SER A 405 9.63 -9.23 -8.50
CA SER A 405 8.40 -9.21 -7.71
C SER A 405 8.03 -7.82 -7.21
N GLU A 406 8.96 -6.89 -7.08
CA GLU A 406 8.71 -5.56 -6.51
C GLU A 406 9.17 -4.43 -7.40
N THR A 407 10.47 -4.32 -7.69
CA THR A 407 11.05 -3.18 -8.41
C THR A 407 10.39 -3.02 -9.78
N ALA A 408 10.32 -4.10 -10.55
CA ALA A 408 9.64 -4.12 -11.85
C ALA A 408 8.12 -3.93 -11.72
N LYS A 409 7.50 -4.50 -10.67
CA LYS A 409 6.06 -4.41 -10.42
C LYS A 409 5.64 -2.97 -10.14
N TYR A 410 6.27 -2.28 -9.20
CA TYR A 410 5.93 -0.90 -8.86
C TYR A 410 6.26 0.07 -10.00
N LEU A 411 7.34 -0.16 -10.77
CA LEU A 411 7.59 0.62 -12.00
C LEU A 411 6.49 0.41 -13.04
N TYR A 412 6.07 -0.83 -13.27
CA TYR A 412 4.98 -1.13 -14.19
C TYR A 412 3.66 -0.46 -13.75
N LEU A 413 3.29 -0.60 -12.48
CA LEU A 413 2.07 -0.01 -11.92
C LEU A 413 2.12 1.53 -11.92
N LEU A 414 3.28 2.14 -11.70
CA LEU A 414 3.47 3.60 -11.75
C LEU A 414 3.15 4.17 -13.13
N PHE A 415 3.45 3.43 -14.20
CA PHE A 415 3.21 3.84 -15.59
C PHE A 415 1.97 3.21 -16.23
N SER A 416 1.11 2.55 -15.44
CA SER A 416 -0.14 2.00 -15.95
C SER A 416 -1.08 3.11 -16.44
N ASP A 417 -1.67 2.91 -17.63
CA ASP A 417 -2.70 3.80 -18.19
C ASP A 417 -3.99 3.82 -17.37
N GLU A 418 -4.23 2.77 -16.58
CA GLU A 418 -5.31 2.67 -15.60
C GLU A 418 -4.70 2.54 -14.19
N PRO A 419 -4.28 3.64 -13.54
CA PRO A 419 -3.56 3.58 -12.29
C PRO A 419 -4.33 2.93 -11.12
N ASP A 420 -5.66 2.89 -11.19
CA ASP A 420 -6.51 2.24 -10.18
C ASP A 420 -6.58 0.71 -10.37
N VAL A 421 -6.19 0.19 -11.54
CA VAL A 421 -6.24 -1.23 -11.88
C VAL A 421 -4.89 -1.87 -11.60
N ILE A 422 -4.89 -2.87 -10.73
CA ILE A 422 -3.69 -3.65 -10.38
C ILE A 422 -3.58 -4.90 -11.24
N VAL A 423 -4.70 -5.62 -11.40
CA VAL A 423 -4.78 -6.79 -12.27
C VAL A 423 -5.93 -6.58 -13.25
N PRO A 424 -5.68 -6.58 -14.56
CA PRO A 424 -6.74 -6.38 -15.55
C PRO A 424 -7.77 -7.51 -15.49
N ALA A 425 -8.99 -7.21 -15.94
CA ALA A 425 -10.04 -8.22 -15.99
C ALA A 425 -9.62 -9.39 -16.88
N PRO A 426 -9.85 -10.65 -16.45
CA PRO A 426 -9.65 -11.80 -17.33
C PRO A 426 -10.51 -11.64 -18.59
N PRO A 427 -9.97 -11.88 -19.80
CA PRO A 427 -10.72 -11.72 -21.03
C PRO A 427 -11.95 -12.64 -21.03
N ALA A 428 -13.11 -12.09 -21.43
CA ALA A 428 -14.34 -12.87 -21.54
C ALA A 428 -14.18 -13.96 -22.61
N ARG A 429 -14.20 -15.23 -22.20
CA ARG A 429 -14.10 -16.35 -23.14
C ARG A 429 -15.31 -16.36 -24.07
N LYS A 430 -15.10 -16.17 -25.38
CA LYS A 430 -16.09 -16.50 -26.41
C LYS A 430 -16.36 -18.00 -26.27
N LEU A 431 -17.58 -18.39 -25.88
CA LEU A 431 -17.98 -19.80 -25.99
C LEU A 431 -17.79 -20.22 -27.45
N ALA A 432 -16.85 -21.13 -27.70
CA ALA A 432 -16.79 -21.82 -28.97
C ALA A 432 -18.13 -22.53 -29.16
N ARG A 433 -18.93 -22.07 -30.13
CA ARG A 433 -20.07 -22.85 -30.64
C ARG A 433 -19.49 -24.18 -31.09
N ARG A 434 -19.64 -25.24 -30.27
CA ARG A 434 -19.43 -26.60 -30.73
C ARG A 434 -20.33 -26.78 -31.94
N GLY A 435 -19.71 -26.95 -33.11
CA GLY A 435 -20.41 -27.29 -34.33
C GLY A 435 -21.17 -28.59 -34.12
N ASN A 436 -22.48 -28.57 -34.42
CA ASN A 436 -23.26 -29.79 -34.51
C ASN A 436 -22.72 -30.63 -35.68
N SER A 437 -21.92 -31.64 -35.36
CA SER A 437 -21.64 -32.75 -36.28
C SER A 437 -22.78 -33.76 -36.21
N SER A 438 -23.35 -34.03 -37.39
CA SER A 438 -24.08 -35.23 -37.82
C SER A 438 -25.31 -35.68 -37.02
N ALA A 439 -26.50 -35.29 -37.51
CA ALA A 439 -27.73 -36.05 -37.30
C ALA A 439 -27.78 -37.24 -38.29
N PRO A 440 -28.24 -38.44 -37.87
CA PRO A 440 -28.39 -39.56 -38.79
C PRO A 440 -29.66 -39.39 -39.62
N THR A 441 -29.53 -39.60 -40.93
CA THR A 441 -30.63 -39.70 -41.87
C THR A 441 -31.40 -41.01 -41.67
N ASN A 442 -32.73 -40.93 -41.51
CA ASN A 442 -33.67 -41.94 -42.02
C ASN A 442 -35.10 -41.38 -42.15
N GLY A 443 -35.47 -41.11 -43.41
CA GLY A 443 -36.74 -41.44 -44.08
C GLY A 443 -38.11 -41.28 -43.40
N SER A 444 -38.92 -40.41 -44.01
CA SER A 444 -40.32 -40.64 -44.42
C SER A 444 -41.40 -40.89 -43.35
N CYS A 445 -42.37 -39.97 -43.21
CA CYS A 445 -43.62 -40.03 -44.00
C CYS A 445 -44.58 -38.86 -43.71
N ALA A 446 -45.37 -38.57 -44.74
CA ALA A 446 -46.49 -37.66 -44.97
C ALA A 446 -47.32 -37.08 -43.81
N THR A 447 -47.67 -35.81 -44.03
CA THR A 447 -48.80 -35.05 -43.48
C THR A 447 -50.14 -35.51 -44.05
N THR A 448 -51.12 -35.82 -43.19
CA THR A 448 -52.56 -35.71 -43.50
C THR A 448 -53.37 -35.37 -42.24
N LEU A 449 -54.26 -34.39 -42.40
CA LEU A 449 -55.25 -33.86 -41.44
C LEU A 449 -56.25 -34.93 -40.97
N PRO A 450 -56.99 -34.65 -39.87
CA PRO A 450 -58.41 -34.37 -40.09
C PRO A 450 -59.00 -33.22 -39.23
N ASP A 451 -60.08 -32.66 -39.76
CA ASP A 451 -60.93 -31.58 -39.23
C ASP A 451 -62.26 -32.14 -38.65
N ARG A 452 -62.90 -31.36 -37.75
CA ARG A 452 -64.32 -31.40 -37.28
C ARG A 452 -64.77 -32.65 -36.46
N SER A 453 -65.67 -32.61 -35.47
CA SER A 453 -66.63 -31.62 -34.93
C SER A 453 -67.40 -32.24 -33.75
N HIS A 454 -67.84 -31.47 -32.74
CA HIS A 454 -69.21 -31.45 -32.13
C HIS A 454 -69.26 -30.72 -30.75
N GLN A 455 -70.32 -29.90 -30.58
CA GLN A 455 -70.70 -29.11 -29.37
C GLN A 455 -71.64 -29.94 -28.43
N PRO A 456 -72.36 -29.41 -27.38
CA PRO A 456 -72.30 -28.11 -26.63
C PRO A 456 -72.46 -28.16 -25.06
N LYS A 457 -71.98 -27.09 -24.36
CA LYS A 457 -72.53 -26.38 -23.15
C LYS A 457 -72.64 -27.10 -21.76
N PRO A 458 -72.86 -26.40 -20.61
CA PRO A 458 -72.52 -25.02 -20.18
C PRO A 458 -72.05 -24.82 -18.70
N LEU A 459 -71.57 -23.59 -18.41
CA LEU A 459 -71.61 -22.79 -17.17
C LEU A 459 -71.55 -23.44 -15.77
N GLN A 460 -70.54 -23.04 -14.98
CA GLN A 460 -70.80 -22.35 -13.70
C GLN A 460 -69.66 -21.40 -13.31
N ASP A 461 -69.98 -20.13 -13.30
CA ASP A 461 -69.17 -19.01 -12.82
C ASP A 461 -69.80 -18.55 -11.50
N CYS A 462 -69.02 -18.45 -10.42
CA CYS A 462 -69.01 -17.31 -9.50
C CYS A 462 -68.39 -17.65 -8.13
N LYS A 463 -67.31 -16.89 -7.82
CA LYS A 463 -67.13 -16.10 -6.57
C LYS A 463 -66.83 -16.91 -5.30
N LYS A 464 -65.87 -16.54 -4.43
CA LYS A 464 -65.45 -15.18 -4.04
C LYS A 464 -64.23 -15.29 -3.10
N ARG A 465 -63.36 -14.27 -3.21
CA ARG A 465 -62.74 -13.49 -2.11
C ARG A 465 -61.53 -14.04 -1.31
N THR A 466 -60.46 -13.25 -1.50
CA THR A 466 -59.60 -12.56 -0.50
C THR A 466 -58.45 -13.31 0.16
N SER A 467 -57.25 -12.79 -0.18
CA SER A 467 -56.12 -12.43 0.70
C SER A 467 -55.45 -13.53 1.51
N GLY A 468 -54.14 -13.66 1.29
CA GLY A 468 -53.26 -14.32 2.24
C GLY A 468 -51.90 -14.60 1.64
N VAL A 469 -51.03 -13.59 1.66
CA VAL A 469 -49.59 -13.77 1.49
C VAL A 469 -49.10 -14.79 2.53
N ASN A 470 -48.40 -15.82 2.09
CA ASN A 470 -47.31 -16.40 2.86
C ASN A 470 -46.29 -17.02 1.90
N VAL A 471 -45.15 -16.37 1.85
CA VAL A 471 -43.92 -16.83 1.20
C VAL A 471 -43.31 -17.90 2.09
N ILE A 472 -43.18 -19.11 1.56
CA ILE A 472 -42.18 -20.07 2.05
C ILE A 472 -41.34 -20.51 0.85
N SER A 473 -40.04 -20.34 1.07
CA SER A 473 -38.90 -20.70 0.25
C SER A 473 -38.94 -22.10 -0.32
N THR A 474 -38.55 -22.22 -1.58
CA THR A 474 -37.54 -23.17 -2.09
C THR A 474 -37.38 -22.87 -3.58
N LEU A 475 -36.13 -22.76 -4.04
CA LEU A 475 -35.68 -23.24 -5.34
C LEU A 475 -34.19 -22.91 -5.49
N GLU A 476 -33.38 -23.93 -5.20
CA GLU A 476 -32.16 -24.18 -5.96
C GLU A 476 -32.53 -24.28 -7.46
N GLY A 477 -31.72 -23.68 -8.32
CA GLY A 477 -31.95 -23.75 -9.76
C GLY A 477 -31.16 -22.70 -10.54
N THR A 478 -29.89 -23.02 -10.79
CA THR A 478 -29.14 -22.70 -12.02
C THR A 478 -29.43 -21.36 -12.71
N SER A 479 -28.56 -20.37 -12.53
CA SER A 479 -28.26 -19.41 -13.59
C SER A 479 -26.74 -19.32 -13.78
N TYR A 480 -26.21 -20.04 -14.76
CA TYR A 480 -24.92 -19.74 -15.37
C TYR A 480 -25.07 -18.45 -16.21
N LEU A 481 -25.25 -17.33 -15.52
CA LEU A 481 -25.01 -16.01 -16.08
C LEU A 481 -23.50 -15.81 -16.02
N THR A 482 -22.88 -15.68 -17.19
CA THR A 482 -21.49 -15.25 -17.37
C THR A 482 -21.21 -14.03 -16.49
N LYS A 483 -20.64 -14.24 -15.30
CA LYS A 483 -20.06 -13.16 -14.51
C LYS A 483 -18.92 -12.59 -15.37
N THR A 484 -19.13 -11.43 -15.95
CA THR A 484 -18.02 -10.60 -16.42
C THR A 484 -17.10 -10.38 -15.22
N ARG A 485 -15.94 -11.07 -15.18
CA ARG A 485 -14.95 -10.92 -14.10
C ARG A 485 -14.45 -9.47 -14.14
N LYS A 486 -14.52 -8.77 -13.01
CA LYS A 486 -14.10 -7.36 -12.89
C LYS A 486 -12.57 -7.29 -12.75
N PRO A 487 -11.92 -6.19 -13.16
CA PRO A 487 -10.51 -5.97 -12.84
C PRO A 487 -10.33 -5.88 -11.32
N LEU A 488 -9.15 -6.26 -10.84
CA LEU A 488 -8.76 -6.09 -9.45
C LEU A 488 -8.20 -4.67 -9.26
N LYS A 489 -8.80 -3.91 -8.36
CA LYS A 489 -8.41 -2.52 -8.12
C LYS A 489 -7.51 -2.37 -6.91
N SER A 490 -6.80 -1.25 -6.84
CA SER A 490 -5.97 -0.88 -5.68
C SER A 490 -6.76 -0.87 -4.37
N SER A 491 -8.03 -0.44 -4.40
CA SER A 491 -8.94 -0.43 -3.25
C SER A 491 -9.35 -1.82 -2.74
N ASP A 492 -9.11 -2.87 -3.52
CA ASP A 492 -9.54 -4.23 -3.23
C ASP A 492 -8.40 -5.09 -2.66
N ILE A 493 -7.21 -4.51 -2.48
CA ILE A 493 -6.00 -5.24 -2.10
C ILE A 493 -5.19 -4.51 -1.04
N VAL A 494 -4.27 -5.25 -0.42
CA VAL A 494 -3.12 -4.74 0.31
C VAL A 494 -1.88 -5.44 -0.24
N PHE A 495 -0.81 -4.70 -0.49
CA PHE A 495 0.49 -5.29 -0.81
C PHE A 495 1.15 -5.82 0.46
N SER A 496 1.81 -6.97 0.44
CA SER A 496 2.72 -7.40 1.53
C SER A 496 3.98 -6.52 1.59
N THR A 497 4.93 -6.82 2.49
CA THR A 497 6.23 -6.12 2.55
C THR A 497 7.12 -6.42 1.34
N GLU A 498 6.91 -7.56 0.66
CA GLU A 498 7.58 -7.90 -0.61
C GLU A 498 6.65 -7.65 -1.82
N GLY A 499 5.71 -6.71 -1.68
CA GLY A 499 4.84 -6.29 -2.78
C GLY A 499 3.86 -7.35 -3.30
N HIS A 500 3.56 -8.41 -2.53
CA HIS A 500 2.61 -9.42 -2.97
C HIS A 500 1.15 -8.98 -2.87
N ILE A 501 0.33 -9.33 -3.85
CA ILE A 501 -1.08 -8.91 -3.93
C ILE A 501 -1.97 -9.76 -3.03
N LEU A 502 -2.47 -9.17 -1.94
CA LEU A 502 -3.38 -9.84 -1.01
C LEU A 502 -4.76 -9.17 -1.03
N MET A 503 -5.80 -9.93 -1.38
CA MET A 503 -7.13 -9.36 -1.60
C MET A 503 -7.88 -9.13 -0.29
N LEU A 504 -8.51 -7.96 -0.18
CA LEU A 504 -9.40 -7.58 0.91
C LEU A 504 -10.75 -8.28 0.78
N ASP A 505 -10.84 -9.53 1.23
CA ASP A 505 -12.12 -10.22 1.37
C ASP A 505 -12.68 -10.03 2.80
N SER A 506 -13.72 -9.20 2.91
CA SER A 506 -14.42 -8.96 4.17
C SER A 506 -14.97 -10.22 4.85
N ASN A 507 -15.09 -11.35 4.15
CA ASN A 507 -15.50 -12.62 4.73
C ASN A 507 -14.34 -13.43 5.32
N LEU A 508 -13.11 -13.28 4.80
CA LEU A 508 -11.93 -14.02 5.30
C LEU A 508 -11.55 -13.58 6.72
N PHE A 509 -11.61 -12.28 6.99
CA PHE A 509 -11.25 -11.70 8.29
C PHE A 509 -12.43 -11.26 9.14
N ARG A 510 -13.66 -11.52 8.69
CA ARG A 510 -14.86 -11.27 9.50
C ARG A 510 -14.70 -12.00 10.82
N GLN A 511 -14.71 -11.25 11.91
CA GLN A 511 -14.74 -11.83 13.25
C GLN A 511 -15.95 -12.78 13.30
N THR A 512 -15.71 -14.09 13.28
CA THR A 512 -16.64 -15.01 13.93
C THR A 512 -16.69 -14.50 15.35
N ASN A 513 -17.73 -13.75 15.70
CA ASN A 513 -18.04 -13.44 17.07
C ASN A 513 -17.98 -14.77 17.80
N GLN A 514 -16.88 -15.01 18.52
CA GLN A 514 -16.84 -16.04 19.53
C GLN A 514 -18.06 -15.74 20.38
N ARG A 515 -19.06 -16.63 20.34
CA ARG A 515 -20.15 -16.61 21.30
C ARG A 515 -19.47 -16.57 22.65
N ALA A 516 -19.44 -15.38 23.27
CA ALA A 516 -19.02 -15.26 24.64
C ALA A 516 -19.87 -16.29 25.41
N PRO A 517 -19.26 -17.22 26.18
CA PRO A 517 -20.03 -18.13 26.98
C PRO A 517 -20.97 -17.31 27.87
N PRO A 518 -22.23 -17.73 28.09
CA PRO A 518 -23.17 -16.95 28.87
C PRO A 518 -22.61 -16.75 30.28
N VAL A 519 -22.21 -15.51 30.58
CA VAL A 519 -21.75 -15.13 31.92
C VAL A 519 -22.99 -15.09 32.80
N SER A 520 -23.25 -16.18 33.53
CA SER A 520 -24.17 -16.16 34.67
C SER A 520 -23.52 -15.35 35.80
N PRO A 521 -24.13 -14.27 36.31
CA PRO A 521 -23.56 -13.54 37.44
C PRO A 521 -23.64 -14.42 38.70
N LYS A 522 -22.50 -14.76 39.29
CA LYS A 522 -22.45 -15.33 40.65
C LYS A 522 -22.38 -14.19 41.67
N CYS A 523 -23.32 -14.17 42.59
CA CYS A 523 -23.27 -13.36 43.81
C CYS A 523 -22.62 -14.19 44.92
N GLU A 524 -21.54 -13.69 45.52
CA GLU A 524 -20.99 -14.22 46.78
C GLU A 524 -20.94 -13.05 47.79
N ASN A 525 -21.49 -13.27 48.98
CA ASN A 525 -21.51 -12.31 50.09
C ASN A 525 -22.13 -10.93 49.80
N GLY A 526 -23.23 -10.90 49.04
CA GLY A 526 -24.13 -9.73 48.99
C GLY A 526 -23.55 -8.44 48.41
N LYS A 527 -22.44 -8.48 47.67
CA LYS A 527 -21.89 -7.32 46.96
C LYS A 527 -21.66 -7.62 45.49
N LEU A 528 -22.33 -6.86 44.62
CA LEU A 528 -22.13 -6.89 43.18
C LEU A 528 -20.79 -6.22 42.84
N GLN A 529 -19.75 -6.99 42.47
CA GLN A 529 -18.52 -6.40 41.95
C GLN A 529 -18.62 -6.18 40.43
N VAL A 530 -18.84 -4.93 40.04
CA VAL A 530 -18.62 -4.48 38.66
C VAL A 530 -17.13 -4.21 38.51
N ARG A 531 -16.41 -5.06 37.75
CA ARG A 531 -15.05 -4.73 37.29
C ARG A 531 -15.12 -3.43 36.49
N LYS A 532 -14.32 -2.42 36.85
CA LYS A 532 -14.10 -1.18 36.07
C LYS A 532 -13.38 -1.49 34.75
N ARG A 533 -14.08 -2.13 33.82
CA ARG A 533 -13.86 -2.05 32.38
C ARG A 533 -15.26 -1.94 31.80
N ASN A 534 -15.48 -0.97 30.90
CA ASN A 534 -16.72 -0.68 30.15
C ASN A 534 -17.38 0.68 30.41
N VAL A 535 -16.66 1.69 30.91
CA VAL A 535 -17.13 3.09 30.76
C VAL A 535 -16.60 3.72 29.45
N GLU A 536 -15.43 3.31 28.96
CA GLU A 536 -14.91 3.79 27.66
C GLU A 536 -15.54 3.12 26.43
N LEU A 537 -16.01 1.87 26.55
CA LEU A 537 -16.59 1.12 25.44
C LEU A 537 -18.00 1.63 25.03
N ALA A 538 -18.70 2.30 25.94
CA ALA A 538 -20.01 2.90 25.66
C ALA A 538 -19.90 4.26 24.95
N ALA A 539 -18.82 5.01 25.19
CA ALA A 539 -18.56 6.28 24.52
C ALA A 539 -18.13 6.09 23.05
N ALA A 540 -17.51 4.95 22.72
CA ALA A 540 -17.10 4.61 21.35
C ALA A 540 -18.28 4.21 20.42
N ARG A 541 -19.46 3.89 20.99
CA ARG A 541 -20.63 3.43 20.22
C ARG A 541 -21.58 4.53 19.76
N GLN A 542 -21.32 5.80 20.11
CA GLN A 542 -22.15 6.95 19.71
C GLN A 542 -21.45 7.91 18.74
N VAL A 543 -20.44 7.46 17.99
CA VAL A 543 -19.99 8.24 16.84
C VAL A 543 -21.02 8.06 15.73
N GLN A 544 -21.93 9.03 15.59
CA GLN A 544 -22.74 9.20 14.40
C GLN A 544 -21.82 9.12 13.17
N THR A 545 -22.07 8.15 12.31
CA THR A 545 -21.32 7.92 11.07
C THR A 545 -21.60 9.03 10.08
N THR A 546 -20.94 10.18 10.21
CA THR A 546 -20.70 11.06 9.06
C THR A 546 -19.82 10.29 8.07
N PRO A 547 -20.15 10.27 6.76
CA PRO A 547 -19.31 9.61 5.76
C PRO A 547 -17.88 10.18 5.83
N PRO A 548 -16.85 9.35 5.58
CA PRO A 548 -15.47 9.80 5.68
C PRO A 548 -15.22 10.93 4.68
N VAL A 549 -14.80 12.09 5.18
CA VAL A 549 -14.32 13.19 4.33
C VAL A 549 -13.00 12.73 3.71
N ILE A 550 -13.01 12.56 2.38
CA ILE A 550 -11.84 12.21 1.57
C ILE A 550 -11.02 13.49 1.36
N PRO A 551 -9.74 13.56 1.74
CA PRO A 551 -8.91 14.71 1.44
C PRO A 551 -8.89 15.01 -0.07
N VAL A 552 -8.50 16.24 -0.44
CA VAL A 552 -8.33 16.72 -1.82
C VAL A 552 -6.89 17.20 -1.99
N GLY A 553 -6.23 16.80 -3.07
CA GLY A 553 -4.84 17.13 -3.36
C GLY A 553 -4.81 18.43 -4.12
N LEU A 554 -4.04 19.40 -3.66
CA LEU A 554 -3.76 20.62 -4.42
C LEU A 554 -2.33 20.53 -4.96
N ALA A 555 -2.19 20.01 -6.17
CA ALA A 555 -0.92 20.02 -6.89
C ALA A 555 -0.72 21.39 -7.53
N VAL A 556 0.42 22.03 -7.24
CA VAL A 556 0.79 23.35 -7.77
C VAL A 556 1.99 23.20 -8.68
N ARG A 557 1.91 23.82 -9.86
CA ARG A 557 2.96 23.81 -10.88
C ARG A 557 3.13 25.19 -11.50
N LEU A 558 4.31 25.46 -12.05
CA LEU A 558 4.65 26.63 -12.84
C LEU A 558 4.98 26.11 -14.25
N GLY A 559 4.12 26.37 -15.24
CA GLY A 559 4.15 25.63 -16.51
C GLY A 559 4.08 24.11 -16.27
N ASP A 560 5.08 23.38 -16.80
CA ASP A 560 5.23 21.91 -16.62
C ASP A 560 6.04 21.51 -15.37
N VAL A 561 6.51 22.50 -14.60
CA VAL A 561 7.37 22.27 -13.42
C VAL A 561 6.53 22.18 -12.17
N HIS A 562 6.55 21.02 -11.52
CA HIS A 562 5.91 20.88 -10.21
C HIS A 562 6.57 21.79 -9.16
N VAL A 563 5.76 22.48 -8.37
CA VAL A 563 6.19 23.35 -7.27
C VAL A 563 5.98 22.65 -5.94
N MET A 564 4.74 22.26 -5.63
CA MET A 564 4.39 21.61 -4.38
C MET A 564 3.01 20.94 -4.47
N THR A 565 2.80 19.82 -3.77
CA THR A 565 1.47 19.24 -3.56
C THR A 565 1.06 19.45 -2.11
N LEU A 566 -0.12 20.04 -1.89
CA LEU A 566 -0.67 20.28 -0.55
C LEU A 566 -1.85 19.35 -0.28
N VAL A 567 -1.95 18.86 0.95
CA VAL A 567 -3.14 18.16 1.43
C VAL A 567 -4.19 19.20 1.83
N ALA A 568 -5.36 19.11 1.22
CA ALA A 568 -6.48 19.98 1.53
C ALA A 568 -7.67 19.17 2.06
N SER A 569 -8.38 19.70 3.06
CA SER A 569 -9.64 19.12 3.51
C SER A 569 -10.79 19.72 2.69
N PRO A 570 -11.65 18.94 2.03
CA PRO A 570 -12.77 19.51 1.28
C PRO A 570 -13.87 20.04 2.21
N ALA A 571 -14.63 20.98 1.68
CA ALA A 571 -15.89 21.39 2.27
C ALA A 571 -16.93 20.28 2.16
N ILE A 572 -17.80 20.16 3.17
CA ILE A 572 -18.98 19.27 3.12
C ILE A 572 -20.14 19.87 2.32
N PHE A 573 -19.89 21.01 1.67
CA PHE A 573 -20.81 21.74 0.80
C PHE A 573 -20.10 22.05 -0.52
N GLY A 574 -20.86 22.48 -1.53
CA GLY A 574 -20.30 22.78 -2.84
C GLY A 574 -19.90 21.54 -3.65
N LEU A 575 -19.19 21.78 -4.75
CA LEU A 575 -18.75 20.72 -5.65
C LEU A 575 -17.70 19.84 -4.95
N GLN A 576 -17.99 18.54 -4.86
CA GLN A 576 -17.05 17.56 -4.33
C GLN A 576 -16.05 17.16 -5.41
N VAL A 577 -14.76 17.22 -5.08
CA VAL A 577 -13.69 16.79 -5.99
C VAL A 577 -13.67 15.26 -6.00
N THR A 578 -14.08 14.67 -7.13
CA THR A 578 -14.09 13.22 -7.40
C THR A 578 -13.28 12.93 -8.67
N THR A 579 -12.92 11.66 -8.93
CA THR A 579 -11.96 11.31 -10.01
C THR A 579 -12.35 11.86 -11.39
N PRO A 580 -13.64 11.94 -11.76
CA PRO A 580 -14.08 12.59 -13.00
C PRO A 580 -14.17 14.13 -12.94
N ALA A 581 -13.98 14.73 -11.76
CA ALA A 581 -14.26 16.14 -11.48
C ALA A 581 -13.02 16.89 -10.95
N ALA A 582 -11.82 16.46 -11.34
CA ALA A 582 -10.60 17.20 -11.04
C ALA A 582 -10.68 18.60 -11.68
N VAL A 583 -10.33 19.64 -10.92
CA VAL A 583 -10.38 21.04 -11.39
C VAL A 583 -8.97 21.56 -11.53
N GLU A 584 -8.62 21.94 -12.75
CA GLU A 584 -7.33 22.54 -13.08
C GLU A 584 -7.54 23.95 -13.60
N ALA A 585 -6.87 24.92 -12.97
CA ALA A 585 -6.96 26.32 -13.33
C ALA A 585 -5.76 27.10 -12.76
N PRO A 586 -5.48 28.31 -13.29
CA PRO A 586 -4.51 29.20 -12.68
C PRO A 586 -4.73 29.40 -11.19
N LEU A 587 -3.66 29.27 -10.39
CA LEU A 587 -3.67 29.43 -8.95
C LEU A 587 -3.27 30.84 -8.56
N LEU A 588 -4.20 31.56 -7.95
CA LEU A 588 -3.95 32.84 -7.32
C LEU A 588 -3.59 32.63 -5.85
N LEU A 589 -2.30 32.81 -5.53
CA LEU A 589 -1.80 32.78 -4.15
C LEU A 589 -2.44 33.88 -3.30
N PHE A 590 -2.38 33.72 -1.98
CA PHE A 590 -2.92 34.71 -1.05
C PHE A 590 -2.26 36.09 -1.25
N THR A 591 -3.10 37.11 -1.44
CA THR A 591 -2.68 38.51 -1.49
C THR A 591 -3.50 39.36 -0.51
N PRO A 592 -2.94 40.43 0.11
CA PRO A 592 -3.63 41.21 1.14
C PRO A 592 -4.96 41.87 0.70
N ASP A 593 -5.06 42.21 -0.58
CA ASP A 593 -6.18 42.87 -1.23
C ASP A 593 -7.41 41.96 -1.41
N ILE A 594 -7.22 40.68 -1.73
CA ILE A 594 -8.29 39.67 -1.70
C ILE A 594 -8.51 39.20 -0.26
N GLY A 595 -7.42 39.09 0.51
CA GLY A 595 -7.40 38.88 1.95
C GLY A 595 -8.30 37.74 2.42
N VAL A 596 -9.44 38.12 3.02
CA VAL A 596 -10.42 37.18 3.57
C VAL A 596 -11.64 36.98 2.68
N ALA A 597 -11.75 37.62 1.52
CA ALA A 597 -12.90 37.53 0.62
C ALA A 597 -14.29 37.75 1.28
N CYS A 598 -14.34 38.62 2.31
CA CYS A 598 -15.57 39.03 3.00
C CYS A 598 -16.06 40.43 2.58
N GLY A 599 -15.42 41.05 1.58
CA GLY A 599 -15.76 42.35 1.00
C GLY A 599 -16.10 42.25 -0.49
N PRO A 600 -16.16 43.38 -1.22
CA PRO A 600 -16.18 43.41 -2.67
C PRO A 600 -14.95 42.70 -3.26
N ILE A 601 -15.12 41.99 -4.37
CA ILE A 601 -14.06 41.23 -5.04
C ILE A 601 -13.92 41.75 -6.47
N ASP A 602 -12.70 42.08 -6.86
CA ASP A 602 -12.37 42.43 -8.24
C ASP A 602 -12.47 41.18 -9.13
N SER A 603 -13.47 41.16 -10.02
CA SER A 603 -13.77 40.01 -10.86
C SER A 603 -12.68 39.72 -11.88
N ASP A 604 -11.96 40.73 -12.36
CA ASP A 604 -10.94 40.55 -13.41
C ASP A 604 -9.74 39.76 -12.90
N ARG A 605 -9.50 39.79 -11.58
CA ARG A 605 -8.37 39.09 -10.97
C ARG A 605 -8.65 37.64 -10.61
N VAL A 606 -9.90 37.29 -10.34
CA VAL A 606 -10.29 35.97 -9.84
C VAL A 606 -10.95 35.09 -10.90
N ARG A 607 -11.45 35.68 -12.00
CA ARG A 607 -12.16 34.97 -13.06
C ARG A 607 -11.32 33.81 -13.62
N GLY A 608 -11.89 32.61 -13.56
CA GLY A 608 -11.26 31.38 -14.07
C GLY A 608 -10.14 30.82 -13.19
N LYS A 609 -9.86 31.41 -12.02
CA LYS A 609 -8.72 31.02 -11.17
C LYS A 609 -9.17 30.22 -9.93
N ILE A 610 -8.28 29.38 -9.42
CA ILE A 610 -8.36 28.84 -8.05
C ILE A 610 -7.78 29.89 -7.11
N VAL A 611 -8.54 30.35 -6.12
CA VAL A 611 -8.15 31.50 -5.29
C VAL A 611 -7.85 31.09 -3.86
N MET A 612 -6.65 31.41 -3.38
CA MET A 612 -6.26 31.22 -1.98
C MET A 612 -6.70 32.40 -1.11
N VAL A 613 -7.44 32.13 -0.03
CA VAL A 613 -7.97 33.17 0.88
C VAL A 613 -7.80 32.81 2.33
N ALA A 614 -7.64 33.80 3.20
CA ALA A 614 -7.54 33.57 4.63
C ALA A 614 -8.92 33.41 5.30
N ARG A 615 -8.93 32.73 6.46
CA ARG A 615 -10.04 32.81 7.41
C ARG A 615 -10.31 34.27 7.80
N GLY A 616 -11.59 34.60 7.95
CA GLY A 616 -12.03 35.95 8.29
C GLY A 616 -13.37 35.94 9.00
N THR A 617 -14.10 37.05 8.89
CA THR A 617 -15.34 37.30 9.64
C THR A 617 -16.60 36.66 9.04
N CYS A 618 -16.59 36.34 7.74
CA CYS A 618 -17.68 35.67 7.04
C CYS A 618 -17.49 34.14 6.97
N THR A 619 -18.58 33.41 6.73
CA THR A 619 -18.60 31.94 6.72
C THR A 619 -17.86 31.37 5.52
N PHE A 620 -17.46 30.08 5.56
CA PHE A 620 -16.78 29.44 4.42
C PHE A 620 -17.65 29.43 3.16
N ALA A 621 -18.94 29.09 3.31
CA ALA A 621 -19.91 29.12 2.22
C ALA A 621 -20.08 30.52 1.64
N GLU A 622 -20.13 31.56 2.48
CA GLU A 622 -20.25 32.94 2.01
C GLU A 622 -19.01 33.40 1.22
N LYS A 623 -17.79 33.01 1.65
CA LYS A 623 -16.56 33.28 0.89
C LYS A 623 -16.61 32.60 -0.47
N ALA A 624 -16.97 31.32 -0.50
CA ALA A 624 -17.04 30.54 -1.72
C ALA A 624 -18.05 31.15 -2.70
N LEU A 625 -19.23 31.55 -2.22
CA LEU A 625 -20.24 32.21 -3.04
C LEU A 625 -19.80 33.55 -3.62
N ARG A 626 -19.09 34.38 -2.85
CA ARG A 626 -18.59 35.67 -3.34
C ARG A 626 -17.53 35.47 -4.42
N LEU A 627 -16.59 34.56 -4.20
CA LEU A 627 -15.55 34.23 -5.18
C LEU A 627 -16.16 33.60 -6.45
N GLN A 628 -17.12 32.68 -6.29
CA GLN A 628 -17.89 32.12 -7.39
C GLN A 628 -18.61 33.20 -8.19
N SER A 629 -19.27 34.15 -7.51
CA SER A 629 -19.98 35.26 -8.16
C SER A 629 -19.04 36.20 -8.92
N ALA A 630 -17.78 36.31 -8.47
CA ALA A 630 -16.72 37.03 -9.15
C ALA A 630 -16.03 36.20 -10.26
N GLY A 631 -16.44 34.93 -10.45
CA GLY A 631 -15.99 34.07 -11.54
C GLY A 631 -14.87 33.08 -11.20
N ALA A 632 -14.53 32.88 -9.92
CA ALA A 632 -13.50 31.92 -9.52
C ALA A 632 -13.86 30.48 -9.92
N ALA A 633 -12.85 29.69 -10.30
CA ALA A 633 -12.98 28.28 -10.65
C ALA A 633 -12.89 27.35 -9.42
N GLY A 634 -12.31 27.81 -8.32
CA GLY A 634 -12.19 27.07 -7.06
C GLY A 634 -11.68 27.94 -5.91
N VAL A 635 -11.80 27.45 -4.68
CA VAL A 635 -11.41 28.20 -3.48
C VAL A 635 -10.56 27.36 -2.55
N VAL A 636 -9.43 27.92 -2.13
CA VAL A 636 -8.52 27.31 -1.16
C VAL A 636 -8.45 28.21 0.08
N VAL A 637 -9.04 27.76 1.17
CA VAL A 637 -9.05 28.52 2.43
C VAL A 637 -7.81 28.18 3.25
N ILE A 638 -7.08 29.18 3.71
CA ILE A 638 -5.92 29.03 4.60
C ILE A 638 -6.41 28.99 6.04
N ASN A 639 -6.11 27.91 6.76
CA ASN A 639 -6.48 27.77 8.15
C ASN A 639 -5.70 28.77 9.05
N SER A 640 -6.33 29.22 10.13
CA SER A 640 -5.72 30.12 11.12
C SER A 640 -5.07 29.39 12.29
N LYS A 641 -5.31 28.07 12.40
CA LYS A 641 -4.68 27.18 13.38
C LYS A 641 -3.56 26.38 12.71
N ALA A 642 -2.46 26.17 13.43
CA ALA A 642 -1.36 25.33 12.99
C ALA A 642 -1.81 23.87 12.78
N ALA A 643 -1.21 23.17 11.82
CA ALA A 643 -1.52 21.77 11.49
C ALA A 643 -1.40 20.81 12.68
N TYR A 644 -0.56 21.11 13.68
CA TYR A 644 -0.41 20.31 14.89
C TYR A 644 -1.60 20.44 15.84
N SER A 645 -2.69 19.77 15.48
CA SER A 645 -3.68 19.31 16.45
C SER A 645 -3.02 18.24 17.32
N LYS A 646 -3.25 18.28 18.64
CA LYS A 646 -2.88 17.23 19.62
C LYS A 646 -3.51 15.84 19.32
N TYR A 647 -4.16 15.71 18.17
CA TYR A 647 -4.97 14.59 17.71
C TYR A 647 -4.78 14.45 16.18
N PRO A 648 -3.96 13.49 15.71
CA PRO A 648 -3.68 13.25 14.28
C PRO A 648 -4.94 12.89 13.47
N ASN A 649 -6.02 12.46 14.14
CA ASN A 649 -7.29 12.10 13.51
C ASN A 649 -8.32 13.24 13.42
N ARG A 650 -7.99 14.46 13.88
CA ARG A 650 -8.95 15.57 13.84
C ARG A 650 -8.95 16.24 12.46
N LYS A 651 -9.65 15.63 11.51
CA LYS A 651 -9.89 16.20 10.18
C LYS A 651 -10.60 17.56 10.31
N TYR A 652 -10.01 18.61 9.75
CA TYR A 652 -10.66 19.92 9.70
C TYR A 652 -11.77 19.88 8.65
N SER A 653 -13.03 19.83 9.07
CA SER A 653 -14.17 19.92 8.14
C SER A 653 -14.57 21.39 7.94
N LEU A 654 -14.73 21.83 6.69
CA LEU A 654 -15.42 23.10 6.41
C LEU A 654 -16.92 22.81 6.38
N ALA A 655 -17.57 23.01 7.53
CA ALA A 655 -19.02 22.91 7.64
C ALA A 655 -19.71 24.06 6.90
N ASP A 656 -20.91 23.76 6.39
CA ASP A 656 -21.81 24.80 5.91
C ASP A 656 -22.23 25.71 7.07
N ASP A 657 -22.71 26.91 6.75
CA ASP A 657 -23.28 27.80 7.74
C ASP A 657 -24.73 27.45 8.09
N ALA A 658 -25.19 27.95 9.23
CA ALA A 658 -26.55 27.71 9.73
C ALA A 658 -27.66 28.30 8.82
N ARG A 659 -27.30 29.13 7.84
CA ARG A 659 -28.23 29.69 6.84
C ARG A 659 -28.36 28.76 5.62
N GLY A 660 -27.54 27.72 5.51
CA GLY A 660 -27.53 26.77 4.40
C GLY A 660 -27.06 27.40 3.09
N LEU A 661 -26.08 28.31 3.14
CA LEU A 661 -25.55 28.95 1.94
C LEU A 661 -24.76 28.00 1.04
N GLY A 662 -24.17 26.95 1.61
CA GLY A 662 -23.30 26.00 0.92
C GLY A 662 -23.99 25.21 -0.19
N GLN A 663 -25.33 25.08 -0.15
CA GLN A 663 -26.10 24.45 -1.23
C GLN A 663 -26.05 25.24 -2.56
N TYR A 664 -25.72 26.53 -2.52
CA TYR A 664 -25.61 27.39 -3.70
C TYR A 664 -24.18 27.50 -4.25
N VAL A 665 -23.21 26.91 -3.55
CA VAL A 665 -21.82 26.83 -4.01
C VAL A 665 -21.74 25.70 -5.06
N THR A 666 -21.15 25.99 -6.21
CA THR A 666 -20.99 25.07 -7.34
C THR A 666 -19.53 24.87 -7.75
N ILE A 667 -18.59 25.53 -7.05
CA ILE A 667 -17.15 25.39 -7.25
C ILE A 667 -16.51 24.60 -6.09
N PRO A 668 -15.40 23.90 -6.33
CA PRO A 668 -14.72 23.16 -5.28
C PRO A 668 -14.15 24.13 -4.25
N THR A 669 -14.37 23.81 -2.96
CA THR A 669 -13.87 24.60 -1.83
C THR A 669 -13.11 23.67 -0.89
N VAL A 670 -11.86 24.00 -0.61
CA VAL A 670 -10.97 23.19 0.23
C VAL A 670 -10.25 24.05 1.28
N LEU A 671 -9.67 23.42 2.29
CA LEU A 671 -8.90 24.06 3.36
C LEU A 671 -7.50 23.46 3.46
N VAL A 672 -6.47 24.30 3.44
CA VAL A 672 -5.06 23.91 3.64
C VAL A 672 -4.54 24.45 4.97
N ALA A 673 -3.49 23.83 5.51
CA ALA A 673 -2.82 24.32 6.71
C ALA A 673 -2.11 25.66 6.45
N ARG A 674 -1.88 26.41 7.53
CA ARG A 674 -1.15 27.70 7.45
C ARG A 674 0.30 27.47 7.05
N GLU A 675 0.92 26.43 7.59
CA GLU A 675 2.29 26.05 7.34
C GLU A 675 2.48 25.73 5.86
N ASP A 676 1.63 24.86 5.31
CA ASP A 676 1.56 24.47 3.90
C ASP A 676 1.42 25.68 2.97
N ALA A 677 0.48 26.60 3.27
CA ALA A 677 0.31 27.82 2.49
C ALA A 677 1.53 28.75 2.55
N THR A 678 2.20 28.82 3.71
CA THR A 678 3.42 29.62 3.89
C THR A 678 4.58 29.01 3.11
N HIS A 679 4.71 27.69 3.11
CA HIS A 679 5.73 26.94 2.38
C HIS A 679 5.55 27.10 0.88
N LEU A 680 4.32 26.99 0.38
CA LEU A 680 4.00 27.22 -1.02
C LEU A 680 4.37 28.64 -1.46
N HIS A 681 4.02 29.66 -0.67
CA HIS A 681 4.35 31.05 -0.99
C HIS A 681 5.87 31.28 -1.10
N ARG A 682 6.66 30.71 -0.18
CA ARG A 682 8.13 30.75 -0.25
C ARG A 682 8.68 30.05 -1.49
N HIS A 683 8.26 28.81 -1.76
CA HIS A 683 8.78 28.02 -2.89
C HIS A 683 8.41 28.63 -4.23
N ALA A 684 7.17 29.12 -4.38
CA ALA A 684 6.72 29.80 -5.59
C ALA A 684 7.51 31.10 -5.83
N SER A 685 7.83 31.85 -4.77
CA SER A 685 8.63 33.07 -4.89
C SER A 685 10.07 32.77 -5.28
N LEU A 686 10.67 31.72 -4.70
CA LEU A 686 12.05 31.32 -4.95
C LEU A 686 12.24 30.77 -6.38
N LYS A 687 11.28 29.99 -6.89
CA LYS A 687 11.32 29.49 -8.28
C LYS A 687 11.11 30.59 -9.32
N ARG A 688 10.29 31.61 -9.05
CA ARG A 688 10.16 32.77 -9.94
C ARG A 688 11.46 33.56 -10.06
N LEU A 689 12.16 33.74 -8.94
CA LEU A 689 13.47 34.39 -8.95
C LEU A 689 14.50 33.59 -9.78
N LEU A 690 14.45 32.25 -9.71
CA LEU A 690 15.36 31.39 -10.47
C LEU A 690 14.99 31.29 -11.96
N SER A 691 13.73 31.53 -12.36
CA SER A 691 13.33 31.57 -13.76
C SER A 691 13.64 32.90 -14.44
N GLU A 692 13.72 33.99 -13.68
CA GLU A 692 14.09 35.32 -14.22
C GLU A 692 15.60 35.45 -14.52
N ASP A 693 16.46 34.60 -13.95
CA ASP A 693 17.91 34.64 -14.15
C ASP A 693 18.40 33.87 -15.41
N ASP A 694 17.52 33.16 -16.14
CA ASP A 694 17.86 32.36 -17.33
C ASP A 694 17.55 33.06 -18.69
N ASP A 695 16.95 34.26 -18.69
CA ASP A 695 16.56 34.98 -19.91
C ASP A 695 17.57 36.08 -20.32
N ASP A 696 18.74 35.65 -20.81
CA ASP A 696 19.68 36.49 -21.58
C ASP A 696 19.55 36.20 -23.09
N VAL A 697 18.35 36.37 -23.66
CA VAL A 697 18.15 36.49 -25.12
C VAL A 697 17.04 37.51 -25.43
N GLU A 698 17.40 38.56 -26.16
CA GLU A 698 16.51 39.65 -26.58
C GLU A 698 15.27 39.17 -27.37
N GLY A 699 14.09 39.58 -26.89
CA GLY A 699 13.02 40.08 -27.76
C GLY A 699 12.00 39.09 -28.32
N THR A 700 11.07 38.62 -27.49
CA THR A 700 9.69 38.29 -27.92
C THR A 700 8.70 38.56 -26.80
N GLN A 701 7.53 39.12 -27.14
CA GLN A 701 6.41 39.36 -26.23
C GLN A 701 6.05 38.08 -25.46
N GLY A 702 6.03 38.17 -24.13
CA GLY A 702 5.79 37.05 -23.21
C GLY A 702 4.47 36.32 -23.49
N ASP A 703 4.60 35.07 -23.91
CA ASP A 703 3.53 34.09 -24.00
C ASP A 703 3.42 33.35 -22.66
N GLY A 704 2.37 33.62 -21.88
CA GLY A 704 1.70 32.73 -20.91
C GLY A 704 2.47 31.81 -19.93
N SER A 705 3.80 31.76 -19.90
CA SER A 705 4.57 30.64 -19.35
C SER A 705 4.80 30.68 -17.83
N ASP A 706 4.53 31.81 -17.17
CA ASP A 706 4.85 32.02 -15.75
C ASP A 706 3.62 32.01 -14.81
N GLU A 707 2.49 31.48 -15.27
CA GLU A 707 1.32 31.35 -14.42
C GLU A 707 1.37 30.06 -13.59
N LEU A 708 1.18 30.18 -12.28
CA LEU A 708 1.04 29.02 -11.40
C LEU A 708 -0.28 28.34 -11.74
N ILE A 709 -0.27 27.03 -11.96
CA ILE A 709 -1.46 26.21 -12.16
C ILE A 709 -1.71 25.38 -10.91
N GLY A 710 -2.94 25.42 -10.41
CA GLY A 710 -3.43 24.56 -9.35
C GLY A 710 -4.30 23.45 -9.93
N SER A 711 -4.09 22.22 -9.49
CA SER A 711 -4.94 21.08 -9.81
C SER A 711 -5.50 20.50 -8.51
N LEU A 712 -6.83 20.48 -8.40
CA LEU A 712 -7.58 19.86 -7.32
C LEU A 712 -8.00 18.46 -7.77
N SER A 713 -7.43 17.42 -7.17
CA SER A 713 -7.73 16.02 -7.46
C SER A 713 -8.17 15.28 -6.18
N PRO A 714 -9.00 14.23 -6.29
CA PRO A 714 -9.35 13.40 -5.13
C PRO A 714 -8.16 12.56 -4.72
N TRP A 715 -7.97 12.38 -3.42
CA TRP A 715 -7.08 11.35 -2.91
C TRP A 715 -7.80 10.00 -2.97
N LEU A 716 -7.12 8.98 -3.48
CA LEU A 716 -7.58 7.61 -3.31
C LEU A 716 -7.20 7.17 -1.89
N TYR A 717 -8.20 6.63 -1.17
CA TYR A 717 -7.99 5.90 0.07
C TYR A 717 -7.58 4.47 -0.22
#